data_AF-A0A846HXX7-F1
#
_entry.id   AF-A0A846HXX7-F1
#
_cell.length_a   1.000
_cell.length_b   1.000
_cell.length_c   1.000
_cell.angle_alpha   90.00
_cell.angle_beta   90.00
_cell.angle_gamma   90.00
#
_symmetry.space_group_name_H-M   'P 1'
#
loop_
_entity.id
_entity.type
_entity.pdbx_description
1 polymer ?
#
loop_
_entity_poly.entity_id
_entity_poly.type
_entity_poly.pdbx_seq_one_letter_code
_entity_poly.pdbx_strand_id
1 'polypeptide(L)'
;MEPIGSPTDALSEMAEAMPGMRIPPHNLQAEQSLLGALMLENSVWEQVADKVRETDFYRQEHQLIFRAIHILAEQDQPFDVITLAEALDKRKLLDDMGGMSYLAEIDRNTGSAANAAHYARIVRFNSVLRQLIRAGTGIADLAFDTKGRSEAEILDAAEAKVFEIAEQLTRGGGFKSIEELLTIAVSKIDELHQRDEPITGLPTGFIDFDMKTSGLQPADLIICAGRPSMGKCLAANSEILLADGRISSIEAIVQRRQAALLTLDERLRFRITQPSAFVDDGHKPVFRVTTRLGRVVETTATHPFLTMEGWQPLSELAVGDAVAVPRCLPVFGQRAMRDCEVKLLGYLIGDGCLTGPTPKLTNDNPEIQSDFIAAANAFGDVIGLLKQRPTRTADVCVVADRAAVRTRRQAFSSALREALQVSGCSQRQLALATGASPATVCYWLQGVSMPGAGLFDQIERFFAHAQVAWLPGEHERAVKNGPNALTRWLMDLGLWGRDAHHKFIPEPVFALPKAQLALFLNRLFATDGWATRLASGQCQLGYASVSERLARQVQHLLLRFGVIAKLRHRCIRYEGGDRYAWQLDLTDADSIRTFANEIGIYSKETPLAQVIETLEGKRSLSDLASSELYWDPIVSIEPMGLCQVYDLTIPETHNFVANDICVHNTSFAMNMAENVAIKTGKGVAVFSMEMPGDALAMRMMSSLGQIDQHRVRTGKLNEEDWPRLTSAVTMLSQTPMYIDDTPALSPTDLRARVRRLQRDLKREEKELGMIVIDYLQLMQAPSEGENRATEISAISRSLKALAKELHVPVVALSQLNRSLEQRPNKRPVMSDLRESGAIEQDADVIAFIYRDEVYNEDSPDKGVAEIIIAKQRNGPIGTVKLAFLGQFTKFENLAEDLYGDLGYQ
;
A
#
# COMPACT_ATOMS: atom_id res chain seq x y z
N MET A 1 80.69 34.86 8.89
CA MET A 1 79.87 33.66 9.11
C MET A 1 78.59 33.89 8.34
N GLU A 2 78.38 33.13 7.28
CA GLU A 2 77.12 33.16 6.53
C GLU A 2 76.02 32.50 7.38
N PRO A 3 74.76 32.94 7.26
CA PRO A 3 73.65 32.25 7.91
C PRO A 3 73.46 30.88 7.22
N ILE A 4 73.38 29.82 8.02
CA ILE A 4 73.09 28.47 7.52
C ILE A 4 71.61 28.43 7.15
N GLY A 5 71.32 28.38 5.84
CA GLY A 5 69.96 28.25 5.33
C GLY A 5 69.26 26.99 5.84
N SER A 6 67.94 27.08 6.03
CA SER A 6 67.17 25.99 6.63
C SER A 6 67.03 24.81 5.66
N PRO A 7 66.90 23.54 6.12
CA PRO A 7 66.82 22.37 5.24
C PRO A 7 65.61 22.37 4.28
N THR A 8 64.65 23.25 4.52
CA THR A 8 63.39 23.36 3.79
C THR A 8 63.51 24.20 2.52
N ASP A 9 64.38 25.22 2.48
CA ASP A 9 64.57 26.06 1.29
C ASP A 9 65.23 25.27 0.14
N ALA A 10 66.13 24.35 0.50
CA ALA A 10 66.75 23.40 -0.42
C ALA A 10 65.72 22.49 -1.13
N LEU A 11 64.58 22.17 -0.49
CA LEU A 11 63.56 21.30 -1.09
C LEU A 11 62.73 22.01 -2.18
N SER A 12 62.52 23.32 -2.06
CA SER A 12 61.92 24.13 -3.13
C SER A 12 62.86 24.27 -4.34
N GLU A 13 64.13 24.61 -4.11
CA GLU A 13 65.12 24.74 -5.19
C GLU A 13 65.38 23.39 -5.89
N MET A 14 65.42 22.27 -5.15
CA MET A 14 65.54 20.93 -5.74
C MET A 14 64.30 20.50 -6.55
N ALA A 15 63.11 21.02 -6.25
CA ALA A 15 61.90 20.68 -7.00
C ALA A 15 61.78 21.43 -8.33
N GLU A 16 62.29 22.66 -8.44
CA GLU A 16 62.45 23.32 -9.75
C GLU A 16 63.49 22.60 -10.63
N ALA A 17 64.50 21.95 -10.03
CA ALA A 17 65.54 21.22 -10.74
C ALA A 17 65.12 19.82 -11.24
N MET A 18 64.01 19.25 -10.76
CA MET A 18 63.57 17.87 -11.09
C MET A 18 62.06 17.79 -11.40
N PRO A 19 61.64 17.80 -12.68
CA PRO A 19 60.24 17.76 -13.07
C PRO A 19 59.60 16.40 -12.74
N GLY A 20 58.95 16.32 -11.58
CA GLY A 20 58.26 15.12 -11.09
C GLY A 20 57.95 15.12 -9.58
N MET A 21 58.70 15.89 -8.77
CA MET A 21 58.49 15.93 -7.32
C MET A 21 57.35 16.88 -6.95
N ARG A 22 56.16 16.33 -6.64
CA ARG A 22 54.99 17.12 -6.21
C ARG A 22 55.06 17.46 -4.72
N ILE A 23 55.47 18.68 -4.38
CA ILE A 23 55.40 19.20 -3.01
C ILE A 23 53.93 19.53 -2.66
N PRO A 24 53.44 19.23 -1.43
CA PRO A 24 52.11 19.66 -0.99
C PRO A 24 51.95 21.19 -1.04
N PRO A 25 50.76 21.73 -1.41
CA PRO A 25 50.53 23.18 -1.49
C PRO A 25 50.78 23.92 -0.18
N HIS A 26 51.60 24.96 -0.23
CA HIS A 26 52.02 25.77 0.91
C HIS A 26 52.42 27.17 0.44
N ASN A 27 52.51 28.13 1.36
CA ASN A 27 53.03 29.48 1.08
C ASN A 27 53.70 30.02 2.34
N LEU A 28 55.02 29.84 2.45
CA LEU A 28 55.78 30.21 3.65
C LEU A 28 55.74 31.71 3.92
N GLN A 29 55.79 32.55 2.87
CA GLN A 29 55.74 34.00 3.00
C GLN A 29 54.42 34.47 3.63
N ALA A 30 53.29 33.88 3.22
CA ALA A 30 51.98 34.19 3.80
C ALA A 30 51.85 33.68 5.25
N GLU A 31 52.45 32.52 5.58
CA GLU A 31 52.50 32.01 6.95
C GLU A 31 53.31 32.96 7.87
N GLN A 32 54.51 33.37 7.44
CA GLN A 32 55.35 34.31 8.19
C GLN A 32 54.70 35.69 8.33
N SER A 33 54.17 36.25 7.23
CA SER A 33 53.47 37.55 7.26
C SER A 33 52.19 37.54 8.11
N LEU A 34 51.55 36.39 8.28
CA LEU A 34 50.42 36.24 9.20
C LEU A 34 50.88 36.20 10.66
N LEU A 35 51.92 35.43 10.97
CA LEU A 35 52.45 35.33 12.33
C LEU A 35 53.04 36.64 12.82
N GLY A 36 53.85 37.32 12.01
CA GLY A 36 54.38 38.63 12.37
C GLY A 36 53.30 39.71 12.44
N ALA A 37 52.23 39.63 11.64
CA ALA A 37 51.11 40.57 11.75
C ALA A 37 50.40 40.46 13.12
N LEU A 38 50.27 39.24 13.64
CA LEU A 38 49.75 38.99 14.99
C LEU A 38 50.71 39.49 16.09
N MET A 39 52.03 39.36 15.90
CA MET A 39 53.03 39.88 16.84
C MET A 39 53.08 41.41 16.88
N LEU A 40 52.87 42.06 15.71
CA LEU A 40 52.89 43.52 15.57
C LEU A 40 51.60 44.19 16.09
N GLU A 41 50.44 43.56 15.90
CA GLU A 41 49.15 44.15 16.28
C GLU A 41 48.18 43.09 16.83
N ASN A 42 48.08 42.99 18.16
CA ASN A 42 47.29 41.93 18.82
C ASN A 42 45.78 42.00 18.51
N SER A 43 45.23 43.18 18.15
CA SER A 43 43.83 43.39 17.76
C SER A 43 43.41 42.52 16.56
N VAL A 44 44.36 42.17 15.70
CA VAL A 44 44.16 41.38 14.49
C VAL A 44 43.76 39.94 14.80
N TRP A 45 44.02 39.45 16.01
CA TRP A 45 43.63 38.12 16.46
C TRP A 45 42.12 37.86 16.29
N GLU A 46 41.27 38.84 16.65
CA GLU A 46 39.81 38.76 16.46
C GLU A 46 39.42 38.48 15.00
N GLN A 47 40.20 38.99 14.04
CA GLN A 47 39.94 38.80 12.62
C GLN A 47 40.47 37.47 12.07
N VAL A 48 41.31 36.74 12.82
CA VAL A 48 42.06 35.57 12.33
C VAL A 48 41.69 34.29 13.08
N ALA A 49 41.38 34.35 14.38
CA ALA A 49 41.15 33.20 15.26
C ALA A 49 40.13 32.20 14.70
N ASP A 50 38.99 32.68 14.19
CA ASP A 50 37.94 31.83 13.62
C ASP A 50 38.28 31.24 12.23
N LYS A 51 39.31 31.76 11.57
CA LYS A 51 39.62 31.49 10.15
C LYS A 51 40.79 30.53 9.94
N VAL A 52 41.70 30.42 10.90
CA VAL A 52 42.96 29.67 10.77
C VAL A 52 43.25 28.91 12.06
N ARG A 53 43.70 27.66 11.95
CA ARG A 53 44.21 26.86 13.08
C ARG A 53 45.71 26.64 12.99
N GLU A 54 46.31 26.27 14.10
CA GLU A 54 47.70 25.75 14.16
C GLU A 54 47.99 24.68 13.10
N THR A 55 47.04 23.75 12.83
CA THR A 55 47.19 22.70 11.82
C THR A 55 47.15 23.19 10.37
N ASP A 56 46.79 24.45 10.13
CA ASP A 56 46.72 25.03 8.78
C ASP A 56 48.08 25.57 8.29
N PHE A 57 49.05 25.72 9.18
CA PHE A 57 50.43 26.05 8.81
C PHE A 57 51.17 24.79 8.33
N TYR A 58 51.98 24.94 7.29
CA TYR A 58 52.76 23.85 6.71
C TYR A 58 54.01 23.52 7.54
N ARG A 59 54.71 24.55 8.03
CA ARG A 59 55.90 24.40 8.89
C ARG A 59 55.52 24.12 10.34
N GLN A 60 56.12 23.10 10.94
CA GLN A 60 55.86 22.70 12.33
C GLN A 60 56.20 23.82 13.31
N GLU A 61 57.25 24.58 13.02
CA GLU A 61 57.69 25.76 13.77
C GLU A 61 56.56 26.80 13.84
N HIS A 62 55.92 27.09 12.70
CA HIS A 62 54.78 28.00 12.63
C HIS A 62 53.54 27.49 13.40
N GLN A 63 53.29 26.17 13.42
CA GLN A 63 52.21 25.58 14.23
C GLN A 63 52.43 25.83 15.73
N LEU A 64 53.68 25.71 16.20
CA LEU A 64 54.05 25.96 17.59
C LEU A 64 53.91 27.45 17.97
N ILE A 65 54.33 28.36 17.08
CA ILE A 65 54.15 29.81 17.28
C ILE A 65 52.66 30.15 17.36
N PHE A 66 51.84 29.69 16.41
CA PHE A 66 50.40 29.99 16.40
C PHE A 66 49.68 29.43 17.63
N ARG A 67 50.05 28.22 18.09
CA ARG A 67 49.53 27.65 19.34
C ARG A 67 49.94 28.47 20.57
N ALA A 68 51.16 29.03 20.60
CA ALA A 68 51.59 29.92 21.67
C ALA A 68 50.81 31.25 21.67
N ILE A 69 50.59 31.84 20.48
CA ILE A 69 49.73 33.02 20.30
C ILE A 69 48.31 32.74 20.83
N HIS A 70 47.68 31.64 20.41
CA HIS A 70 46.33 31.25 20.86
C HIS A 70 46.23 31.19 22.39
N ILE A 71 47.22 30.59 23.05
CA ILE A 71 47.20 30.37 24.50
C ILE A 71 47.48 31.66 25.28
N LEU A 72 48.30 32.57 24.75
CA LEU A 72 48.49 33.90 25.34
C LEU A 72 47.23 34.75 25.16
N ALA A 73 46.61 34.70 23.99
CA ALA A 73 45.35 35.39 23.71
C ALA A 73 44.18 34.88 24.58
N GLU A 74 44.06 33.57 24.81
CA GLU A 74 43.10 32.99 25.78
C GLU A 74 43.34 33.41 27.23
N GLN A 75 44.52 33.94 27.56
CA GLN A 75 44.90 34.41 28.89
C GLN A 75 44.87 35.94 29.01
N ASP A 76 44.33 36.65 28.02
CA ASP A 76 44.37 38.11 27.86
C ASP A 76 45.80 38.69 28.00
N GLN A 77 46.82 37.93 27.58
CA GLN A 77 48.21 38.35 27.59
C GLN A 77 48.64 38.84 26.19
N PRO A 78 49.45 39.91 26.11
CA PRO A 78 50.08 40.31 24.85
C PRO A 78 50.99 39.19 24.33
N PHE A 79 51.07 39.05 23.01
CA PHE A 79 51.82 38.01 22.29
C PHE A 79 52.79 38.61 21.27
N ASP A 80 53.63 39.53 21.74
CA ASP A 80 54.80 40.04 21.02
C ASP A 80 55.96 39.02 20.99
N VAL A 81 57.05 39.38 20.32
CA VAL A 81 58.27 38.55 20.20
C VAL A 81 58.86 38.13 21.56
N ILE A 82 58.73 38.96 22.61
CA ILE A 82 59.34 38.73 23.92
C ILE A 82 58.48 37.77 24.74
N THR A 83 57.18 38.05 24.81
CA THR A 83 56.18 37.24 25.52
C THR A 83 56.00 35.87 24.90
N LEU A 84 56.03 35.75 23.56
CA LEU A 84 56.06 34.46 22.87
C LEU A 84 57.35 33.67 23.15
N ALA A 85 58.51 34.33 23.16
CA ALA A 85 59.77 33.67 23.51
C ALA A 85 59.73 33.12 24.94
N GLU A 86 59.24 33.89 25.91
CA GLU A 86 59.08 33.46 27.30
C GLU A 86 58.07 32.30 27.44
N ALA A 87 56.94 32.37 26.74
CA ALA A 87 55.90 31.33 26.76
C ALA A 87 56.37 30.00 26.16
N LEU A 88 57.21 30.04 25.11
CA LEU A 88 57.81 28.87 24.48
C LEU A 88 58.99 28.32 25.30
N ASP A 89 59.82 29.17 25.91
CA ASP A 89 60.93 28.77 26.77
C ASP A 89 60.46 28.06 28.05
N LYS A 90 59.43 28.61 28.71
CA LYS A 90 58.73 27.96 29.84
C LYS A 90 58.25 26.53 29.54
N ARG A 91 58.06 26.20 28.25
CA ARG A 91 57.62 24.90 27.76
C ARG A 91 58.73 24.08 27.11
N LYS A 92 59.95 24.61 27.02
CA LYS A 92 61.11 24.02 26.32
C LYS A 92 60.89 23.79 24.83
N LEU A 93 60.08 24.64 24.20
CA LEU A 93 59.76 24.60 22.76
C LEU A 93 60.41 25.74 21.96
N LEU A 94 61.23 26.58 22.62
CA LEU A 94 61.89 27.73 21.98
C LEU A 94 62.96 27.26 20.97
N ASP A 95 63.78 26.28 21.34
CA ASP A 95 64.83 25.72 20.48
C ASP A 95 64.23 24.96 19.28
N ASP A 96 63.15 24.20 19.50
CA ASP A 96 62.42 23.43 18.47
C ASP A 96 61.81 24.30 17.34
N MET A 97 61.69 25.61 17.59
CA MET A 97 61.09 26.59 16.67
C MET A 97 62.14 27.45 15.95
N GLY A 98 63.44 27.32 16.27
CA GLY A 98 64.52 28.12 15.69
C GLY A 98 65.03 29.27 16.59
N GLY A 99 64.61 29.29 17.86
CA GLY A 99 65.05 30.24 18.86
C GLY A 99 64.48 31.66 18.70
N MET A 100 64.83 32.55 19.63
CA MET A 100 64.38 33.95 19.63
C MET A 100 64.79 34.71 18.35
N SER A 101 65.89 34.31 17.71
CA SER A 101 66.34 34.82 16.42
C SER A 101 65.30 34.67 15.31
N TYR A 102 64.54 33.56 15.30
CA TYR A 102 63.55 33.30 14.25
C TYR A 102 62.27 34.12 14.43
N LEU A 103 61.80 34.31 15.66
CA LEU A 103 60.70 35.24 15.95
C LEU A 103 61.06 36.67 15.53
N ALA A 104 62.27 37.13 15.85
CA ALA A 104 62.76 38.45 15.46
C ALA A 104 62.97 38.61 13.95
N GLU A 105 63.12 37.51 13.20
CA GLU A 105 63.17 37.51 11.73
C GLU A 105 61.76 37.60 11.12
N ILE A 106 60.79 36.83 11.64
CA ILE A 106 59.38 36.90 11.23
C ILE A 106 58.80 38.30 11.44
N ASP A 107 59.09 38.91 12.60
CA ASP A 107 58.69 40.27 12.95
C ASP A 107 59.25 41.31 11.95
N ARG A 108 60.56 41.28 11.69
CA ARG A 108 61.23 42.21 10.75
C ARG A 108 60.79 42.04 9.30
N ASN A 109 60.48 40.82 8.87
CA ASN A 109 60.09 40.53 7.49
C ASN A 109 58.60 40.80 7.22
N THR A 110 57.82 41.19 8.24
CA THR A 110 56.40 41.50 8.10
C THR A 110 56.17 42.98 7.78
N GLY A 111 55.55 43.26 6.63
CA GLY A 111 55.36 44.63 6.16
C GLY A 111 54.18 45.39 6.80
N SER A 112 53.02 44.76 6.99
CA SER A 112 51.83 45.44 7.55
C SER A 112 50.78 44.45 8.06
N ALA A 113 50.23 44.74 9.24
CA ALA A 113 49.15 43.97 9.85
C ALA A 113 47.81 44.09 9.11
N ALA A 114 47.59 45.17 8.33
CA ALA A 114 46.34 45.43 7.61
C ALA A 114 45.92 44.32 6.62
N ASN A 115 46.88 43.51 6.14
CA ASN A 115 46.62 42.41 5.21
C ASN A 115 46.50 41.03 5.89
N ALA A 116 46.52 40.93 7.22
CA ALA A 116 46.46 39.66 7.93
C ALA A 116 45.25 38.79 7.55
N ALA A 117 44.06 39.39 7.40
CA ALA A 117 42.86 38.67 6.93
C ALA A 117 42.98 38.15 5.48
N HIS A 118 43.89 38.68 4.67
CA HIS A 118 44.25 38.15 3.35
C HIS A 118 45.25 36.99 3.47
N TYR A 119 46.32 37.15 4.26
CA TYR A 119 47.29 36.07 4.50
C TYR A 119 46.64 34.85 5.16
N ALA A 120 45.75 35.05 6.14
CA ALA A 120 44.91 34.03 6.76
C ALA A 120 44.14 33.19 5.73
N ARG A 121 43.54 33.84 4.72
CA ARG A 121 42.85 33.14 3.62
C ARG A 121 43.81 32.32 2.76
N ILE A 122 45.03 32.81 2.49
CA ILE A 122 46.04 32.07 1.73
C ILE A 122 46.53 30.83 2.50
N VAL A 123 46.81 30.95 3.80
CA VAL A 123 47.21 29.82 4.66
C VAL A 123 46.10 28.78 4.72
N ARG A 124 44.85 29.22 4.99
CA ARG A 124 43.67 28.34 5.04
C ARG A 124 43.40 27.64 3.70
N PHE A 125 43.50 28.34 2.58
CA PHE A 125 43.33 27.77 1.24
C PHE A 125 44.35 26.66 0.96
N ASN A 126 45.63 26.90 1.26
CA ASN A 126 46.67 25.88 1.10
C ASN A 126 46.46 24.68 2.04
N SER A 127 46.01 24.90 3.28
CA SER A 127 45.62 23.82 4.19
C SER A 127 44.50 22.95 3.61
N VAL A 128 43.42 23.56 3.08
CA VAL A 128 42.31 22.85 2.44
C VAL A 128 42.80 22.02 1.24
N LEU A 129 43.71 22.54 0.42
CA LEU A 129 44.31 21.76 -0.67
C LEU A 129 45.12 20.57 -0.16
N ARG A 130 45.90 20.72 0.94
CA ARG A 130 46.62 19.59 1.55
C ARG A 130 45.68 18.55 2.16
N GLN A 131 44.57 18.98 2.78
CA GLN A 131 43.53 18.09 3.28
C GLN A 131 42.86 17.32 2.13
N LEU A 132 42.54 17.99 1.03
CA LEU A 132 41.95 17.37 -0.16
C LEU A 132 42.89 16.33 -0.80
N ILE A 133 44.19 16.62 -0.86
CA ILE A 133 45.20 15.63 -1.31
C ILE A 133 45.21 14.42 -0.38
N ARG A 134 45.24 14.60 0.95
CA ARG A 134 45.20 13.50 1.93
C ARG A 134 43.92 12.66 1.82
N ALA A 135 42.76 13.30 1.63
CA ALA A 135 41.50 12.61 1.40
C ALA A 135 41.52 11.83 0.08
N GLY A 136 41.99 12.44 -1.01
CA GLY A 136 42.13 11.79 -2.32
C GLY A 136 43.06 10.57 -2.29
N THR A 137 44.22 10.66 -1.62
CA THR A 137 45.10 9.50 -1.40
C THR A 137 44.40 8.43 -0.57
N GLY A 138 43.76 8.80 0.55
CA GLY A 138 43.04 7.83 1.39
C GLY A 138 41.83 7.18 0.71
N ILE A 139 41.21 7.83 -0.28
CA ILE A 139 40.15 7.25 -1.13
C ILE A 139 40.75 6.29 -2.15
N ALA A 140 41.89 6.64 -2.76
CA ALA A 140 42.61 5.72 -3.64
C ALA A 140 43.08 4.47 -2.89
N ASP A 141 43.61 4.62 -1.67
CA ASP A 141 44.03 3.50 -0.82
C ASP A 141 42.84 2.56 -0.49
N LEU A 142 41.66 3.11 -0.18
CA LEU A 142 40.43 2.34 0.03
C LEU A 142 39.95 1.59 -1.22
N ALA A 143 40.18 2.13 -2.42
CA ALA A 143 39.85 1.47 -3.67
C ALA A 143 40.84 0.36 -4.05
N PHE A 144 42.11 0.45 -3.62
CA PHE A 144 43.11 -0.60 -3.80
C PHE A 144 43.04 -1.72 -2.74
N ASP A 145 42.69 -1.40 -1.50
CA ASP A 145 42.54 -2.37 -0.39
C ASP A 145 41.15 -2.22 0.28
N THR A 146 40.16 -2.94 -0.27
CA THR A 146 38.76 -2.86 0.15
C THR A 146 38.47 -3.56 1.48
N LYS A 147 39.38 -4.41 1.99
CA LYS A 147 39.25 -5.18 3.25
C LYS A 147 37.94 -5.95 3.41
N GLY A 148 37.30 -6.34 2.29
CA GLY A 148 36.03 -7.07 2.30
C GLY A 148 34.78 -6.23 2.53
N ARG A 149 34.89 -4.89 2.48
CA ARG A 149 33.74 -3.97 2.51
C ARG A 149 32.94 -4.01 1.23
N SER A 150 31.65 -3.71 1.33
CA SER A 150 30.73 -3.55 0.21
C SER A 150 30.99 -2.25 -0.58
N GLU A 151 30.49 -2.20 -1.82
CA GLU A 151 30.60 -1.00 -2.67
C GLU A 151 29.96 0.24 -2.01
N ALA A 152 28.83 0.07 -1.31
CA ALA A 152 28.17 1.13 -0.56
C ALA A 152 29.04 1.66 0.59
N GLU A 153 29.59 0.79 1.43
CA GLU A 153 30.47 1.19 2.56
C GLU A 153 31.75 1.90 2.10
N ILE A 154 32.26 1.56 0.91
CA ILE A 154 33.44 2.23 0.32
C ILE A 154 33.07 3.63 -0.18
N LEU A 155 31.90 3.78 -0.83
CA LEU A 155 31.38 5.08 -1.27
C LEU A 155 31.04 5.99 -0.08
N ASP A 156 30.37 5.49 0.95
CA ASP A 156 30.07 6.22 2.19
C ASP A 156 31.36 6.68 2.90
N ALA A 157 32.37 5.80 3.00
CA ALA A 157 33.66 6.15 3.59
C ALA A 157 34.43 7.20 2.76
N ALA A 158 34.26 7.22 1.44
CA ALA A 158 34.83 8.23 0.56
C ALA A 158 34.08 9.57 0.68
N GLU A 159 32.75 9.56 0.71
CA GLU A 159 31.94 10.76 0.92
C GLU A 159 32.23 11.39 2.28
N ALA A 160 32.28 10.60 3.36
CA ALA A 160 32.62 11.08 4.70
C ALA A 160 33.98 11.82 4.74
N LYS A 161 35.02 11.27 4.09
CA LYS A 161 36.36 11.89 3.99
C LYS A 161 36.36 13.23 3.26
N VAL A 162 35.53 13.39 2.24
CA VAL A 162 35.36 14.68 1.53
C VAL A 162 34.49 15.63 2.35
N PHE A 163 33.49 15.10 3.05
CA PHE A 163 32.55 15.87 3.85
C PHE A 163 33.20 16.50 5.09
N GLU A 164 34.13 15.82 5.78
CA GLU A 164 34.90 16.40 6.90
C GLU A 164 35.62 17.71 6.52
N ILE A 165 36.12 17.81 5.29
CA ILE A 165 36.77 19.03 4.77
C ILE A 165 35.75 20.14 4.56
N ALA A 166 34.56 19.81 4.04
CA ALA A 166 33.46 20.76 3.85
C ALA A 166 32.86 21.26 5.18
N GLU A 167 32.73 20.38 6.18
CA GLU A 167 32.26 20.77 7.51
C GLU A 167 33.25 21.72 8.19
N GLN A 168 34.56 21.49 8.06
CA GLN A 168 35.60 22.40 8.55
C GLN A 168 35.59 23.79 7.88
N LEU A 169 34.97 23.94 6.70
CA LEU A 169 34.73 25.24 6.05
C LEU A 169 33.48 25.96 6.57
N THR A 170 32.59 25.26 7.27
CA THR A 170 31.23 25.75 7.62
C THR A 170 31.08 26.08 9.12
N ARG A 171 32.17 26.09 9.90
CA ARG A 171 32.14 26.30 11.36
C ARG A 171 31.95 27.77 11.76
N GLY A 172 30.75 28.31 11.53
CA GLY A 172 30.19 29.48 12.23
C GLY A 172 29.33 29.09 13.45
N GLY A 173 29.68 27.98 14.12
CA GLY A 173 28.91 27.34 15.19
C GLY A 173 29.54 27.49 16.57
N GLY A 174 29.72 28.72 17.04
CA GLY A 174 30.13 29.05 18.41
C GLY A 174 28.98 29.61 19.25
N PHE A 175 29.28 30.04 20.48
CA PHE A 175 28.36 30.91 21.23
C PHE A 175 28.23 32.25 20.51
N LYS A 176 27.01 32.70 20.26
CA LYS A 176 26.73 34.05 19.74
C LYS A 176 26.44 34.99 20.89
N SER A 177 26.93 36.23 20.84
CA SER A 177 26.58 37.21 21.87
C SER A 177 25.08 37.52 21.82
N ILE A 178 24.49 37.88 22.97
CA ILE A 178 23.09 38.29 23.00
C ILE A 178 22.87 39.61 22.24
N GLU A 179 23.91 40.45 22.14
CA GLU A 179 23.90 41.72 21.40
C GLU A 179 23.77 41.52 19.90
N GLU A 180 24.54 40.58 19.31
CA GLU A 180 24.37 40.18 17.90
C GLU A 180 22.96 39.64 17.64
N LEU A 181 22.47 38.75 18.50
CA LEU A 181 21.15 38.13 18.36
C LEU A 181 20.02 39.16 18.51
N LEU A 182 20.14 40.11 19.44
CA LEU A 182 19.20 41.21 19.62
C LEU A 182 19.22 42.15 18.41
N THR A 183 20.39 42.47 17.85
CA THR A 183 20.51 43.29 16.64
C THR A 183 19.75 42.65 15.47
N ILE A 184 19.99 41.35 15.22
CA ILE A 184 19.27 40.59 14.19
C ILE A 184 17.75 40.54 14.48
N ALA A 185 17.36 40.34 15.73
CA ALA A 185 15.95 40.27 16.13
C ALA A 185 15.23 41.62 15.95
N VAL A 186 15.86 42.74 16.34
CA VAL A 186 15.29 44.09 16.17
C VAL A 186 15.17 44.45 14.69
N SER A 187 16.19 44.19 13.87
CA SER A 187 16.09 44.38 12.42
C SER A 187 14.94 43.55 11.80
N LYS A 188 14.75 42.31 12.26
CA LYS A 188 13.64 41.46 11.79
C LYS A 188 12.27 41.95 12.27
N ILE A 189 12.17 42.55 13.46
CA ILE A 189 10.93 43.19 13.93
C ILE A 189 10.62 44.45 13.12
N ASP A 190 11.64 45.25 12.75
CA ASP A 190 11.46 46.45 11.93
C ASP A 190 11.05 46.09 10.49
N GLU A 191 11.67 45.08 9.88
CA GLU A 191 11.22 44.51 8.59
C GLU A 191 9.75 44.02 8.63
N LEU A 192 9.35 43.36 9.73
CA LEU A 192 7.98 42.89 9.93
C LEU A 192 7.00 44.03 10.25
N HIS A 193 7.45 45.14 10.82
CA HIS A 193 6.61 46.31 11.05
C HIS A 193 6.37 47.13 9.78
N GLN A 194 7.35 47.14 8.86
CA GLN A 194 7.26 47.81 7.57
C GLN A 194 6.45 47.02 6.52
N ARG A 195 6.27 45.70 6.72
CA ARG A 195 5.34 44.87 5.95
C ARG A 195 3.98 44.88 6.62
N ASP A 196 2.99 45.48 5.97
CA ASP A 196 1.59 45.55 6.44
C ASP A 196 0.84 44.20 6.24
N GLU A 197 1.53 43.07 6.48
CA GLU A 197 1.07 41.70 6.27
C GLU A 197 1.20 40.88 7.57
N PRO A 198 0.13 40.19 8.03
CA PRO A 198 0.14 39.45 9.30
C PRO A 198 0.89 38.10 9.26
N ILE A 199 1.42 37.69 8.10
CA ILE A 199 2.04 36.37 7.89
C ILE A 199 3.57 36.55 7.90
N THR A 200 4.24 35.95 8.90
CA THR A 200 5.69 36.09 9.11
C THR A 200 6.51 34.98 8.44
N GLY A 201 5.88 33.83 8.19
CA GLY A 201 6.44 32.66 7.51
C GLY A 201 5.99 32.56 6.05
N LEU A 202 6.07 31.34 5.50
CA LEU A 202 5.65 31.05 4.13
C LEU A 202 4.12 30.82 4.08
N PRO A 203 3.35 31.60 3.31
CA PRO A 203 1.89 31.44 3.24
C PRO A 203 1.51 30.14 2.54
N THR A 204 0.66 29.33 3.18
CA THR A 204 0.09 28.10 2.61
C THR A 204 -1.03 28.38 1.61
N GLY A 205 -1.59 29.59 1.63
CA GLY A 205 -2.75 29.98 0.84
C GLY A 205 -4.09 29.64 1.48
N PHE A 206 -4.08 29.00 2.65
CA PHE A 206 -5.24 28.78 3.49
C PHE A 206 -5.25 29.85 4.59
N ILE A 207 -6.09 30.88 4.45
CA ILE A 207 -6.05 32.12 5.23
C ILE A 207 -6.17 31.81 6.73
N ASP A 208 -7.17 31.01 7.13
CA ASP A 208 -7.40 30.69 8.55
C ASP A 208 -6.28 29.84 9.17
N PHE A 209 -5.61 29.03 8.36
CA PHE A 209 -4.45 28.24 8.78
C PHE A 209 -3.21 29.12 8.88
N ASP A 210 -2.98 30.00 7.91
CA ASP A 210 -1.90 30.98 7.90
C ASP A 210 -2.06 31.98 9.07
N MET A 211 -3.28 32.39 9.42
CA MET A 211 -3.57 33.25 10.58
C MET A 211 -3.28 32.56 11.93
N LYS A 212 -3.52 31.23 12.05
CA LYS A 212 -3.16 30.49 13.29
C LYS A 212 -1.68 30.12 13.37
N THR A 213 -1.01 29.92 12.24
CA THR A 213 0.41 29.50 12.18
C THR A 213 1.38 30.65 11.97
N SER A 214 0.89 31.83 11.58
CA SER A 214 1.66 32.92 10.96
C SER A 214 2.41 32.47 9.68
N GLY A 215 1.88 31.48 8.97
CA GLY A 215 2.54 30.79 7.85
C GLY A 215 3.58 29.75 8.30
N LEU A 216 4.08 28.94 7.37
CA LEU A 216 5.08 27.91 7.67
C LEU A 216 6.44 28.56 7.97
N GLN A 217 6.94 28.39 9.19
CA GLN A 217 8.16 29.05 9.62
C GLN A 217 9.42 28.37 9.02
N PRO A 218 10.44 29.15 8.64
CA PRO A 218 11.75 28.61 8.28
C PRO A 218 12.31 27.70 9.37
N ALA A 219 12.92 26.58 8.97
CA ALA A 219 13.50 25.56 9.85
C ALA A 219 12.52 24.71 10.69
N ASP A 220 11.20 24.82 10.51
CA ASP A 220 10.22 23.94 11.17
C ASP A 220 10.00 22.61 10.44
N LEU A 221 9.73 21.56 11.23
CA LEU A 221 9.21 20.27 10.80
C LEU A 221 7.71 20.25 11.11
N ILE A 222 6.90 20.19 10.05
CA ILE A 222 5.44 20.16 10.09
C ILE A 222 5.00 18.74 9.77
N ILE A 223 4.24 18.13 10.68
CA ILE A 223 3.63 16.81 10.48
C ILE A 223 2.16 17.00 10.14
N CYS A 224 1.78 16.63 8.93
CA CYS A 224 0.38 16.59 8.49
C CYS A 224 -0.09 15.14 8.55
N ALA A 225 -1.06 14.83 9.41
CA ALA A 225 -1.46 13.45 9.65
C ALA A 225 -2.97 13.21 9.52
N GLY A 226 -3.32 12.05 8.98
CA GLY A 226 -4.71 11.65 8.72
C GLY A 226 -4.86 10.14 8.72
N ARG A 227 -6.11 9.68 8.69
CA ARG A 227 -6.41 8.26 8.45
C ARG A 227 -6.27 7.97 6.94
N PRO A 228 -5.61 6.88 6.53
CA PRO A 228 -5.69 6.39 5.16
C PRO A 228 -7.14 6.07 4.84
N SER A 229 -7.58 6.33 3.60
CA SER A 229 -8.92 5.97 3.14
C SER A 229 -10.02 6.53 4.04
N MET A 230 -10.20 7.85 4.02
CA MET A 230 -11.45 8.48 4.46
C MET A 230 -12.60 8.09 3.50
N GLY A 231 -12.92 6.79 3.37
CA GLY A 231 -14.04 6.28 2.57
C GLY A 231 -13.97 4.95 1.79
N LYS A 232 -12.89 4.14 1.84
CA LYS A 232 -12.77 2.93 0.97
C LYS A 232 -13.40 1.65 1.53
N CYS A 233 -14.62 1.69 2.05
CA CYS A 233 -15.17 0.55 2.78
C CYS A 233 -16.05 -0.32 1.87
N LEU A 234 -15.92 -1.65 1.98
CA LEU A 234 -16.77 -2.66 1.35
C LEU A 234 -17.61 -3.37 2.42
N ALA A 235 -18.85 -3.74 2.10
CA ALA A 235 -19.69 -4.51 3.01
C ALA A 235 -19.09 -5.89 3.36
N ALA A 236 -19.35 -6.37 4.58
CA ALA A 236 -18.82 -7.63 5.14
C ALA A 236 -18.95 -8.86 4.23
N ASN A 237 -20.04 -8.92 3.46
CA ASN A 237 -20.38 -9.97 2.51
C ASN A 237 -19.63 -9.88 1.17
N SER A 238 -18.86 -8.84 0.90
CA SER A 238 -18.19 -8.63 -0.40
C SER A 238 -17.21 -9.76 -0.68
N GLU A 239 -17.37 -10.41 -1.83
CA GLU A 239 -16.67 -11.62 -2.25
C GLU A 239 -15.40 -11.25 -3.06
N ILE A 240 -14.24 -11.77 -2.63
CA ILE A 240 -12.93 -11.52 -3.23
C ILE A 240 -12.33 -12.85 -3.72
N LEU A 241 -11.82 -12.86 -4.94
CA LEU A 241 -11.10 -13.99 -5.54
C LEU A 241 -9.64 -14.02 -5.03
N LEU A 242 -9.27 -15.12 -4.40
CA LEU A 242 -7.92 -15.38 -3.91
C LEU A 242 -7.04 -16.02 -4.98
N ALA A 243 -5.73 -15.88 -4.82
CA ALA A 243 -4.70 -16.44 -5.71
C ALA A 243 -4.74 -17.97 -5.88
N ASP A 244 -5.37 -18.69 -4.96
CA ASP A 244 -5.59 -20.15 -5.04
C ASP A 244 -6.93 -20.52 -5.73
N GLY A 245 -7.62 -19.54 -6.29
CA GLY A 245 -8.88 -19.70 -7.00
C GLY A 245 -10.12 -19.76 -6.12
N ARG A 246 -10.00 -19.72 -4.79
CA ARG A 246 -11.15 -19.68 -3.88
C ARG A 246 -11.75 -18.28 -3.79
N ILE A 247 -13.03 -18.23 -3.46
CA ILE A 247 -13.71 -17.00 -3.07
C ILE A 247 -13.78 -16.95 -1.54
N SER A 248 -13.51 -15.78 -0.96
CA SER A 248 -13.73 -15.51 0.47
C SER A 248 -14.40 -14.15 0.63
N SER A 249 -15.23 -13.99 1.65
CA SER A 249 -15.72 -12.66 2.03
C SER A 249 -14.58 -11.80 2.57
N ILE A 250 -14.67 -10.48 2.41
CA ILE A 250 -13.70 -9.54 2.97
C ILE A 250 -13.63 -9.64 4.50
N GLU A 251 -14.77 -9.86 5.17
CA GLU A 251 -14.83 -10.14 6.61
C GLU A 251 -13.92 -11.33 6.99
N ALA A 252 -14.07 -12.47 6.31
CA ALA A 252 -13.27 -13.66 6.60
C ALA A 252 -11.78 -13.47 6.26
N ILE A 253 -11.47 -12.65 5.25
CA ILE A 253 -10.09 -12.24 4.92
C ILE A 253 -9.49 -11.39 6.05
N VAL A 254 -10.25 -10.42 6.56
CA VAL A 254 -9.78 -9.53 7.66
C VAL A 254 -9.62 -10.29 8.97
N GLN A 255 -10.54 -11.19 9.30
CA GLN A 255 -10.43 -12.07 10.48
C GLN A 255 -9.19 -12.97 10.42
N ARG A 256 -8.85 -13.51 9.22
CA ARG A 256 -7.66 -14.36 9.01
C ARG A 256 -6.35 -13.58 8.93
N ARG A 257 -6.41 -12.28 8.61
CA ARG A 257 -5.24 -11.39 8.38
C ARG A 257 -4.23 -11.94 7.37
N GLN A 258 -4.71 -12.71 6.38
CA GLN A 258 -3.88 -13.28 5.33
C GLN A 258 -4.71 -13.48 4.07
N ALA A 259 -4.22 -12.91 2.97
CA ALA A 259 -4.72 -13.16 1.61
C ALA A 259 -3.62 -12.85 0.60
N ALA A 260 -3.71 -13.50 -0.57
CA ALA A 260 -3.06 -13.07 -1.79
C ALA A 260 -4.17 -12.94 -2.83
N LEU A 261 -4.29 -11.78 -3.46
CA LEU A 261 -5.48 -11.38 -4.22
C LEU A 261 -5.10 -10.54 -5.44
N LEU A 262 -6.04 -10.39 -6.38
CA LEU A 262 -5.79 -9.69 -7.64
C LEU A 262 -5.91 -8.17 -7.47
N THR A 263 -4.93 -7.47 -8.02
CA THR A 263 -4.80 -6.02 -8.06
C THR A 263 -4.40 -5.58 -9.46
N LEU A 264 -4.71 -4.34 -9.83
CA LEU A 264 -4.46 -3.80 -11.15
C LEU A 264 -3.14 -3.02 -11.17
N ASP A 265 -2.25 -3.32 -12.13
CA ASP A 265 -1.03 -2.53 -12.39
C ASP A 265 -1.33 -1.25 -13.18
N GLU A 266 -0.33 -0.36 -13.30
CA GLU A 266 -0.42 0.91 -14.04
C GLU A 266 -0.75 0.73 -15.53
N ARG A 267 -0.55 -0.47 -16.07
CA ARG A 267 -0.84 -0.84 -17.46
C ARG A 267 -2.22 -1.47 -17.61
N LEU A 268 -3.06 -1.39 -16.56
CA LEU A 268 -4.40 -1.95 -16.47
C LEU A 268 -4.42 -3.50 -16.58
N ARG A 269 -3.40 -4.17 -16.05
CA ARG A 269 -3.30 -5.65 -16.03
C ARG A 269 -3.31 -6.20 -14.63
N PHE A 270 -3.82 -7.42 -14.46
CA PHE A 270 -3.93 -8.04 -13.15
C PHE A 270 -2.62 -8.67 -12.65
N ARG A 271 -2.22 -8.34 -11.41
CA ARG A 271 -1.13 -8.98 -10.66
C ARG A 271 -1.61 -9.45 -9.29
N ILE A 272 -0.96 -10.49 -8.76
CA ILE A 272 -1.25 -11.01 -7.41
C ILE A 272 -0.42 -10.23 -6.39
N THR A 273 -1.08 -9.67 -5.38
CA THR A 273 -0.46 -8.88 -4.30
C THR A 273 -0.97 -9.35 -2.94
N GLN A 274 -0.17 -9.21 -1.89
CA GLN A 274 -0.61 -9.43 -0.51
C GLN A 274 -1.00 -8.09 0.14
N PRO A 275 -2.15 -7.99 0.85
CA PRO A 275 -2.46 -6.81 1.64
C PRO A 275 -1.44 -6.61 2.77
N SER A 276 -0.95 -5.39 2.94
CA SER A 276 -0.11 -5.00 4.07
C SER A 276 -0.93 -4.76 5.35
N ALA A 277 -2.24 -4.50 5.23
CA ALA A 277 -3.12 -4.42 6.38
C ALA A 277 -4.57 -4.79 6.05
N PHE A 278 -5.27 -5.24 7.09
CA PHE A 278 -6.64 -5.72 7.08
C PHE A 278 -7.46 -4.83 8.02
N VAL A 279 -8.51 -4.17 7.54
CA VAL A 279 -9.29 -3.15 8.28
C VAL A 279 -10.69 -3.68 8.56
N ASP A 280 -11.07 -3.75 9.83
CA ASP A 280 -12.47 -3.72 10.26
C ASP A 280 -12.82 -2.25 10.51
N ASP A 281 -13.81 -1.73 9.79
CA ASP A 281 -14.14 -0.29 9.76
C ASP A 281 -15.55 -0.02 10.31
N GLY A 282 -16.05 -0.95 11.14
CA GLY A 282 -17.30 -0.84 11.88
C GLY A 282 -18.55 -0.81 10.99
N HIS A 283 -19.65 -0.27 11.52
CA HIS A 283 -20.89 -0.09 10.76
C HIS A 283 -20.93 1.29 10.10
N LYS A 284 -21.02 1.33 8.77
CA LYS A 284 -21.20 2.55 7.97
C LYS A 284 -22.35 2.36 6.99
N PRO A 285 -23.05 3.41 6.55
CA PRO A 285 -24.09 3.21 5.56
C PRO A 285 -23.51 2.87 4.19
N VAL A 286 -24.19 1.95 3.54
CA VAL A 286 -23.73 1.26 2.35
C VAL A 286 -24.72 1.48 1.22
N PHE A 287 -24.20 1.52 0.00
CA PHE A 287 -24.92 1.67 -1.24
C PHE A 287 -24.63 0.45 -2.10
N ARG A 288 -25.69 -0.17 -2.59
CA ARG A 288 -25.64 -1.27 -3.54
C ARG A 288 -25.53 -0.69 -4.95
N VAL A 289 -24.41 -0.95 -5.61
CA VAL A 289 -24.15 -0.54 -6.99
C VAL A 289 -24.38 -1.72 -7.91
N THR A 290 -25.34 -1.60 -8.83
CA THR A 290 -25.64 -2.62 -9.83
C THR A 290 -25.12 -2.17 -11.21
N THR A 291 -24.34 -3.00 -11.89
CA THR A 291 -23.87 -2.72 -13.27
C THR A 291 -24.79 -3.33 -14.33
N ARG A 292 -24.64 -2.93 -15.60
CA ARG A 292 -25.47 -3.37 -16.74
C ARG A 292 -25.28 -4.84 -17.12
N LEU A 293 -24.16 -5.48 -16.79
CA LEU A 293 -23.96 -6.93 -16.79
C LEU A 293 -24.65 -7.62 -15.61
N GLY A 294 -25.22 -6.87 -14.67
CA GLY A 294 -25.89 -7.36 -13.48
C GLY A 294 -24.94 -7.68 -12.32
N ARG A 295 -23.68 -7.23 -12.36
CA ARG A 295 -22.77 -7.32 -11.21
C ARG A 295 -23.28 -6.43 -10.10
N VAL A 296 -23.01 -6.80 -8.85
CA VAL A 296 -23.43 -6.03 -7.67
C VAL A 296 -22.28 -5.98 -6.68
N VAL A 297 -21.94 -4.78 -6.20
CA VAL A 297 -21.05 -4.55 -5.07
C VAL A 297 -21.74 -3.62 -4.07
N GLU A 298 -21.40 -3.76 -2.80
CA GLU A 298 -21.99 -3.01 -1.69
C GLU A 298 -20.87 -2.22 -1.00
N THR A 299 -20.89 -0.89 -1.13
CA THR A 299 -19.78 0.01 -0.74
C THR A 299 -20.27 1.25 0.00
N THR A 300 -19.39 1.95 0.71
CA THR A 300 -19.68 3.31 1.20
C THR A 300 -19.82 4.33 0.06
N ALA A 301 -20.51 5.45 0.28
CA ALA A 301 -20.67 6.52 -0.73
C ALA A 301 -19.33 7.09 -1.21
N THR A 302 -18.35 7.16 -0.32
CA THR A 302 -16.99 7.64 -0.59
C THR A 302 -16.08 6.59 -1.25
N HIS A 303 -16.60 5.41 -1.56
CA HIS A 303 -15.82 4.31 -2.11
C HIS A 303 -15.48 4.56 -3.59
N PRO A 304 -14.20 4.49 -3.99
CA PRO A 304 -13.75 4.78 -5.34
C PRO A 304 -13.95 3.60 -6.29
N PHE A 305 -14.51 3.86 -7.47
CA PHE A 305 -14.59 2.93 -8.60
C PHE A 305 -13.68 3.42 -9.72
N LEU A 306 -13.03 2.51 -10.45
CA LEU A 306 -12.33 2.86 -11.69
C LEU A 306 -13.40 3.06 -12.78
N THR A 307 -13.44 4.19 -13.47
CA THR A 307 -14.28 4.40 -14.66
C THR A 307 -13.44 4.56 -15.92
N MET A 308 -14.06 4.67 -17.10
CA MET A 308 -13.34 5.05 -18.33
C MET A 308 -12.51 6.32 -18.16
N GLU A 309 -12.92 7.20 -17.25
CA GLU A 309 -12.27 8.47 -16.97
C GLU A 309 -11.49 8.45 -15.61
N GLY A 310 -11.35 7.22 -15.09
CA GLY A 310 -10.52 6.75 -13.99
C GLY A 310 -11.22 6.72 -12.63
N TRP A 311 -10.44 6.67 -11.55
CA TRP A 311 -10.93 6.65 -10.17
C TRP A 311 -11.87 7.81 -9.83
N GLN A 312 -13.09 7.49 -9.37
CA GLN A 312 -14.11 8.40 -8.81
C GLN A 312 -14.85 7.75 -7.63
N PRO A 313 -15.20 8.47 -6.55
CA PRO A 313 -16.05 7.96 -5.47
C PRO A 313 -17.50 7.74 -5.92
N LEU A 314 -18.20 6.79 -5.32
CA LEU A 314 -19.59 6.48 -5.65
C LEU A 314 -20.56 7.67 -5.52
N SER A 315 -20.29 8.60 -4.62
CA SER A 315 -21.05 9.85 -4.44
C SER A 315 -21.01 10.78 -5.67
N GLU A 316 -20.03 10.61 -6.54
CA GLU A 316 -19.86 11.38 -7.78
C GLU A 316 -20.37 10.60 -9.03
N LEU A 317 -20.82 9.34 -8.85
CA LEU A 317 -21.29 8.48 -9.93
C LEU A 317 -22.82 8.48 -10.05
N ALA A 318 -23.30 8.54 -11.28
CA ALA A 318 -24.71 8.43 -11.63
C ALA A 318 -25.05 7.12 -12.35
N VAL A 319 -26.34 6.81 -12.40
CA VAL A 319 -26.86 5.73 -13.26
C VAL A 319 -26.61 6.10 -14.72
N GLY A 320 -25.79 5.28 -15.40
CA GLY A 320 -25.28 5.54 -16.75
C GLY A 320 -23.75 5.47 -16.85
N ASP A 321 -23.04 5.82 -15.77
CA ASP A 321 -21.57 5.93 -15.79
C ASP A 321 -20.89 4.56 -15.83
N ALA A 322 -19.83 4.43 -16.63
CA ALA A 322 -19.19 3.15 -16.91
C ALA A 322 -18.00 2.85 -16.00
N VAL A 323 -18.18 1.86 -15.11
CA VAL A 323 -17.14 1.36 -14.20
C VAL A 323 -16.35 0.19 -14.79
N ALA A 324 -15.11 0.00 -14.35
CA ALA A 324 -14.26 -1.10 -14.73
C ALA A 324 -14.73 -2.38 -14.04
N VAL A 325 -14.93 -3.40 -14.86
CA VAL A 325 -15.07 -4.78 -14.42
C VAL A 325 -13.99 -5.59 -15.15
N PRO A 326 -13.40 -6.64 -14.54
CA PRO A 326 -12.51 -7.53 -15.26
C PRO A 326 -13.18 -8.11 -16.50
N ARG A 327 -12.43 -8.22 -17.60
CA ARG A 327 -12.82 -8.96 -18.81
C ARG A 327 -12.50 -10.45 -18.67
N CYS A 328 -11.46 -10.79 -17.90
CA CYS A 328 -11.05 -12.15 -17.57
C CYS A 328 -10.41 -12.17 -16.17
N LEU A 329 -10.63 -13.24 -15.41
CA LEU A 329 -9.93 -13.49 -14.13
C LEU A 329 -9.26 -14.88 -14.16
N PRO A 330 -8.13 -15.06 -14.87
CA PRO A 330 -7.56 -16.37 -15.24
C PRO A 330 -6.87 -17.12 -14.08
N VAL A 331 -7.33 -16.93 -12.85
CA VAL A 331 -6.86 -17.65 -11.66
C VAL A 331 -7.67 -18.93 -11.47
N PHE A 332 -7.00 -20.08 -11.53
CA PHE A 332 -7.59 -21.41 -11.33
C PHE A 332 -6.97 -22.08 -10.10
N GLY A 333 -7.74 -22.92 -9.41
CA GLY A 333 -7.24 -23.63 -8.23
C GLY A 333 -6.45 -24.89 -8.58
N GLN A 334 -5.85 -25.51 -7.56
CA GLN A 334 -5.02 -26.71 -7.70
C GLN A 334 -5.65 -27.96 -7.06
N ARG A 335 -6.81 -27.83 -6.40
CA ARG A 335 -7.42 -28.90 -5.62
C ARG A 335 -8.35 -29.73 -6.51
N ALA A 336 -7.79 -30.76 -7.14
CA ALA A 336 -8.57 -31.69 -7.94
C ALA A 336 -9.59 -32.49 -7.10
N MET A 337 -10.72 -32.83 -7.72
CA MET A 337 -11.74 -33.75 -7.21
C MET A 337 -11.81 -35.00 -8.10
N ARG A 338 -12.62 -36.01 -7.78
CA ARG A 338 -12.88 -37.12 -8.71
C ARG A 338 -13.85 -36.65 -9.80
N ASP A 339 -13.64 -37.00 -11.06
CA ASP A 339 -14.53 -36.57 -12.15
C ASP A 339 -16.00 -36.99 -11.94
N CYS A 340 -16.25 -38.10 -11.25
CA CYS A 340 -17.60 -38.51 -10.86
C CYS A 340 -18.26 -37.50 -9.88
N GLU A 341 -17.51 -36.96 -8.93
CA GLU A 341 -17.97 -35.93 -7.98
C GLU A 341 -18.29 -34.63 -8.71
N VAL A 342 -17.41 -34.20 -9.62
CA VAL A 342 -17.55 -32.99 -10.44
C VAL A 342 -18.81 -33.07 -11.31
N LYS A 343 -19.00 -34.19 -12.03
CA LYS A 343 -20.21 -34.45 -12.85
C LYS A 343 -21.48 -34.48 -12.00
N LEU A 344 -21.46 -35.19 -10.87
CA LEU A 344 -22.62 -35.29 -9.98
C LEU A 344 -23.03 -33.92 -9.43
N LEU A 345 -22.08 -33.05 -9.06
CA LEU A 345 -22.39 -31.68 -8.64
C LEU A 345 -23.01 -30.86 -9.78
N GLY A 346 -22.45 -30.89 -10.98
CA GLY A 346 -23.00 -30.15 -12.13
C GLY A 346 -24.47 -30.51 -12.40
N TYR A 347 -24.79 -31.81 -12.50
CA TYR A 347 -26.16 -32.27 -12.72
C TYR A 347 -27.09 -32.04 -11.53
N LEU A 348 -26.61 -32.19 -10.28
CA LEU A 348 -27.47 -32.04 -9.10
C LEU A 348 -27.75 -30.56 -8.75
N ILE A 349 -26.83 -29.66 -9.10
CA ILE A 349 -27.00 -28.22 -8.89
C ILE A 349 -28.00 -27.63 -9.91
N GLY A 350 -28.02 -28.12 -11.16
CA GLY A 350 -29.09 -27.81 -12.12
C GLY A 350 -30.39 -28.58 -11.85
N ASP A 351 -30.71 -29.58 -12.68
CA ASP A 351 -31.95 -30.39 -12.63
C ASP A 351 -32.13 -31.32 -11.39
N GLY A 352 -31.19 -31.31 -10.44
CA GLY A 352 -31.25 -32.16 -9.25
C GLY A 352 -32.34 -31.79 -8.23
N CYS A 353 -32.95 -32.80 -7.62
CA CYS A 353 -33.79 -32.68 -6.43
C CYS A 353 -33.01 -33.18 -5.20
N LEU A 354 -32.81 -32.27 -4.23
CA LEU A 354 -32.01 -32.48 -3.01
C LEU A 354 -32.84 -32.46 -1.72
N THR A 355 -34.17 -32.32 -1.82
CA THR A 355 -35.12 -32.26 -0.68
C THR A 355 -35.87 -33.58 -0.43
N GLY A 356 -35.74 -34.55 -1.34
CA GLY A 356 -36.34 -35.89 -1.21
C GLY A 356 -35.57 -36.81 -0.26
N PRO A 357 -35.96 -38.10 -0.12
CA PRO A 357 -35.24 -39.06 0.71
C PRO A 357 -33.89 -39.51 0.11
N THR A 358 -33.66 -39.27 -1.17
CA THR A 358 -32.44 -39.62 -1.92
C THR A 358 -32.19 -38.60 -3.03
N PRO A 359 -30.93 -38.28 -3.38
CA PRO A 359 -30.61 -37.42 -4.52
C PRO A 359 -31.23 -37.98 -5.80
N LYS A 360 -31.82 -37.09 -6.61
CA LYS A 360 -32.54 -37.48 -7.83
C LYS A 360 -32.27 -36.49 -8.95
N LEU A 361 -31.97 -36.95 -10.15
CA LEU A 361 -31.99 -36.14 -11.37
C LEU A 361 -33.35 -36.29 -12.07
N THR A 362 -33.92 -35.20 -12.60
CA THR A 362 -35.13 -35.23 -13.43
C THR A 362 -34.79 -34.66 -14.80
N ASN A 363 -34.56 -35.52 -15.80
CA ASN A 363 -34.17 -35.09 -17.14
C ASN A 363 -34.57 -36.18 -18.14
N ASP A 364 -35.02 -35.82 -19.35
CA ASP A 364 -35.48 -36.76 -20.38
C ASP A 364 -34.38 -37.21 -21.35
N ASN A 365 -33.25 -36.50 -21.42
CA ASN A 365 -32.14 -36.83 -22.32
C ASN A 365 -31.42 -38.13 -21.89
N PRO A 366 -31.38 -39.18 -22.74
CA PRO A 366 -30.74 -40.45 -22.43
C PRO A 366 -29.24 -40.37 -22.16
N GLU A 367 -28.52 -39.44 -22.80
CA GLU A 367 -27.07 -39.27 -22.63
C GLU A 367 -26.75 -38.69 -21.25
N ILE A 368 -27.49 -37.65 -20.85
CA ILE A 368 -27.43 -37.06 -19.50
C ILE A 368 -27.77 -38.12 -18.44
N GLN A 369 -28.84 -38.90 -18.64
CA GLN A 369 -29.20 -40.00 -17.74
C GLN A 369 -28.07 -41.03 -17.62
N SER A 370 -27.47 -41.43 -18.74
CA SER A 370 -26.39 -42.43 -18.78
C SER A 370 -25.11 -41.95 -18.07
N ASP A 371 -24.65 -40.73 -18.38
CA ASP A 371 -23.45 -40.15 -17.75
C ASP A 371 -23.66 -39.89 -16.25
N PHE A 372 -24.86 -39.47 -15.84
CA PHE A 372 -25.22 -39.33 -14.43
C PHE A 372 -25.26 -40.68 -13.69
N ILE A 373 -25.81 -41.75 -14.31
CA ILE A 373 -25.79 -43.11 -13.74
C ILE A 373 -24.34 -43.62 -13.63
N ALA A 374 -23.53 -43.43 -14.65
CA ALA A 374 -22.12 -43.82 -14.64
C ALA A 374 -21.34 -43.09 -13.53
N ALA A 375 -21.54 -41.77 -13.38
CA ALA A 375 -20.94 -40.98 -12.32
C ALA A 375 -21.43 -41.42 -10.92
N ALA A 376 -22.71 -41.71 -10.75
CA ALA A 376 -23.27 -42.23 -9.49
C ALA A 376 -22.64 -43.58 -9.11
N ASN A 377 -22.56 -44.52 -10.06
CA ASN A 377 -21.96 -45.83 -9.82
C ASN A 377 -20.44 -45.71 -9.51
N ALA A 378 -19.74 -44.78 -10.15
CA ALA A 378 -18.32 -44.49 -9.90
C ALA A 378 -18.05 -43.69 -8.61
N PHE A 379 -19.07 -43.15 -7.95
CA PHE A 379 -18.93 -42.46 -6.66
C PHE A 379 -18.57 -43.42 -5.53
N GLY A 380 -19.12 -44.65 -5.57
CA GLY A 380 -18.96 -45.69 -4.56
C GLY A 380 -20.11 -45.74 -3.55
N ASP A 381 -20.44 -46.94 -3.04
CA ASP A 381 -21.52 -47.22 -2.07
C ASP A 381 -22.95 -46.82 -2.50
N VAL A 382 -23.14 -46.31 -3.72
CA VAL A 382 -24.43 -45.93 -4.30
C VAL A 382 -24.56 -46.39 -5.75
N ILE A 383 -25.80 -46.50 -6.22
CA ILE A 383 -26.15 -46.85 -7.60
C ILE A 383 -27.21 -45.90 -8.15
N GLY A 384 -27.10 -45.54 -9.43
CA GLY A 384 -28.12 -44.80 -10.16
C GLY A 384 -29.22 -45.72 -10.68
N LEU A 385 -30.48 -45.48 -10.27
CA LEU A 385 -31.65 -46.23 -10.73
C LEU A 385 -32.60 -45.34 -11.53
N LEU A 386 -32.70 -45.61 -12.84
CA LEU A 386 -33.69 -45.01 -13.72
C LEU A 386 -35.10 -45.53 -13.36
N LYS A 387 -36.03 -44.61 -13.14
CA LYS A 387 -37.46 -44.87 -12.93
C LYS A 387 -38.25 -44.11 -13.99
N GLN A 388 -38.75 -44.86 -14.98
CA GLN A 388 -39.70 -44.34 -15.95
C GLN A 388 -41.08 -44.19 -15.30
N ARG A 389 -41.85 -43.19 -15.73
CA ARG A 389 -43.24 -42.95 -15.31
C ARG A 389 -44.11 -42.72 -16.55
N PRO A 390 -45.33 -43.26 -16.64
CA PRO A 390 -46.16 -43.10 -17.85
C PRO A 390 -46.62 -41.67 -18.16
N THR A 391 -46.58 -40.75 -17.18
CA THR A 391 -47.21 -39.42 -17.26
C THR A 391 -46.27 -38.26 -16.87
N ARG A 392 -44.97 -38.52 -16.66
CA ARG A 392 -43.98 -37.53 -16.23
C ARG A 392 -42.58 -37.89 -16.75
N THR A 393 -41.73 -36.87 -16.90
CA THR A 393 -40.29 -36.97 -17.14
C THR A 393 -39.63 -38.04 -16.25
N ALA A 394 -38.68 -38.78 -16.81
CA ALA A 394 -38.00 -39.86 -16.12
C ALA A 394 -37.12 -39.35 -14.95
N ASP A 395 -37.01 -40.19 -13.93
CA ASP A 395 -36.26 -39.91 -12.71
C ASP A 395 -35.04 -40.83 -12.60
N VAL A 396 -33.83 -40.31 -12.43
CA VAL A 396 -32.70 -41.13 -11.94
C VAL A 396 -32.54 -40.92 -10.45
N CYS A 397 -32.87 -41.92 -9.64
CA CYS A 397 -32.70 -41.90 -8.19
C CYS A 397 -31.33 -42.50 -7.81
N VAL A 398 -30.51 -41.81 -7.02
CA VAL A 398 -29.27 -42.38 -6.48
C VAL A 398 -29.56 -43.02 -5.12
N VAL A 399 -29.47 -44.35 -5.04
CA VAL A 399 -29.78 -45.12 -3.82
C VAL A 399 -28.52 -45.81 -3.29
N ALA A 400 -28.51 -46.19 -2.00
CA ALA A 400 -27.42 -46.99 -1.44
C ALA A 400 -27.33 -48.36 -2.14
N ASP A 401 -26.11 -48.82 -2.43
CA ASP A 401 -25.90 -50.17 -2.95
C ASP A 401 -26.27 -51.21 -1.89
N ARG A 402 -27.31 -52.00 -2.18
CA ARG A 402 -27.80 -53.05 -1.30
C ARG A 402 -26.81 -54.19 -1.14
N ALA A 403 -25.93 -54.44 -2.11
CA ALA A 403 -24.89 -55.46 -2.01
C ALA A 403 -23.81 -55.01 -1.01
N ALA A 404 -23.20 -53.84 -1.21
CA ALA A 404 -22.22 -53.28 -0.28
C ALA A 404 -22.78 -53.10 1.15
N VAL A 405 -24.02 -52.62 1.30
CA VAL A 405 -24.68 -52.51 2.62
C VAL A 405 -24.83 -53.88 3.28
N ARG A 406 -25.20 -54.92 2.54
CA ARG A 406 -25.32 -56.30 3.07
C ARG A 406 -23.95 -56.82 3.52
N THR A 407 -22.90 -56.63 2.72
CA THR A 407 -21.54 -57.07 3.06
C THR A 407 -21.06 -56.45 4.36
N ARG A 408 -21.22 -55.12 4.54
CA ARG A 408 -20.85 -54.43 5.79
C ARG A 408 -21.62 -54.92 7.01
N ARG A 409 -22.94 -55.12 6.88
CA ARG A 409 -23.75 -55.68 7.99
C ARG A 409 -23.32 -57.09 8.38
N GLN A 410 -22.91 -57.92 7.43
CA GLN A 410 -22.38 -59.25 7.73
C GLN A 410 -20.99 -59.18 8.39
N ALA A 411 -20.10 -58.30 7.93
CA ALA A 411 -18.79 -58.09 8.56
C ALA A 411 -18.92 -57.64 10.03
N PHE A 412 -19.74 -56.62 10.30
CA PHE A 412 -20.06 -56.19 11.67
C PHE A 412 -20.75 -57.30 12.49
N SER A 413 -21.69 -58.04 11.89
CA SER A 413 -22.34 -59.17 12.56
C SER A 413 -21.36 -60.27 12.95
N SER A 414 -20.28 -60.50 12.19
CA SER A 414 -19.24 -61.46 12.54
C SER A 414 -18.39 -60.93 13.69
N ALA A 415 -17.88 -59.70 13.60
CA ALA A 415 -17.09 -59.06 14.66
C ALA A 415 -17.86 -58.99 15.99
N LEU A 416 -19.17 -58.69 15.97
CA LEU A 416 -20.01 -58.64 17.16
C LEU A 416 -20.24 -60.02 17.81
N ARG A 417 -20.30 -61.10 17.01
CA ARG A 417 -20.37 -62.48 17.55
C ARG A 417 -19.04 -62.88 18.19
N GLU A 418 -17.92 -62.55 17.55
CA GLU A 418 -16.58 -62.78 18.06
C GLU A 418 -16.35 -62.01 19.37
N ALA A 419 -16.74 -60.74 19.44
CA ALA A 419 -16.67 -59.92 20.65
C ALA A 419 -17.41 -60.54 21.85
N LEU A 420 -18.65 -60.99 21.63
CA LEU A 420 -19.44 -61.69 22.66
C LEU A 420 -18.78 -63.00 23.11
N GLN A 421 -18.20 -63.76 22.19
CA GLN A 421 -17.52 -65.01 22.47
C GLN A 421 -16.23 -64.80 23.28
N VAL A 422 -15.38 -63.86 22.85
CA VAL A 422 -14.10 -63.53 23.52
C VAL A 422 -14.34 -62.96 24.92
N SER A 423 -15.37 -62.13 25.10
CA SER A 423 -15.70 -61.51 26.39
C SER A 423 -16.56 -62.37 27.31
N GLY A 424 -17.02 -63.55 26.86
CA GLY A 424 -17.93 -64.42 27.62
C GLY A 424 -19.29 -63.78 27.93
N CYS A 425 -19.68 -62.73 27.18
CA CYS A 425 -20.85 -61.90 27.47
C CYS A 425 -22.11 -62.41 26.74
N SER A 426 -23.24 -62.41 27.43
CA SER A 426 -24.54 -62.71 26.81
C SER A 426 -25.11 -61.52 26.03
N GLN A 427 -25.95 -61.80 25.02
CA GLN A 427 -26.69 -60.77 24.28
C GLN A 427 -27.53 -59.86 25.19
N ARG A 428 -28.02 -60.39 26.32
CA ARG A 428 -28.82 -59.66 27.31
C ARG A 428 -27.98 -58.67 28.13
N GLN A 429 -26.72 -59.00 28.43
CA GLN A 429 -25.78 -58.08 29.07
C GLN A 429 -25.38 -56.95 28.13
N LEU A 430 -25.11 -57.25 26.85
CA LEU A 430 -24.84 -56.24 25.83
C LEU A 430 -26.05 -55.29 25.63
N ALA A 431 -27.27 -55.85 25.55
CA ALA A 431 -28.50 -55.06 25.47
C ALA A 431 -28.67 -54.11 26.67
N LEU A 432 -28.42 -54.61 27.89
CA LEU A 432 -28.49 -53.80 29.11
C LEU A 432 -27.43 -52.69 29.13
N ALA A 433 -26.19 -52.98 28.76
CA ALA A 433 -25.08 -52.04 28.79
C ALA A 433 -25.18 -50.94 27.71
N THR A 434 -25.82 -51.23 26.57
CA THR A 434 -26.04 -50.28 25.46
C THR A 434 -27.43 -49.63 25.49
N GLY A 435 -28.28 -49.95 26.47
CA GLY A 435 -29.68 -49.52 26.49
C GLY A 435 -30.53 -49.99 25.29
N ALA A 436 -30.00 -50.86 24.43
CA ALA A 436 -30.67 -51.35 23.23
C ALA A 436 -31.66 -52.48 23.57
N SER A 437 -32.74 -52.61 22.81
CA SER A 437 -33.65 -53.76 23.01
C SER A 437 -32.96 -55.08 22.63
N PRO A 438 -33.27 -56.21 23.29
CA PRO A 438 -32.74 -57.52 22.90
C PRO A 438 -33.05 -57.90 21.44
N ALA A 439 -34.18 -57.44 20.89
CA ALA A 439 -34.51 -57.62 19.48
C ALA A 439 -33.58 -56.82 18.55
N THR A 440 -33.19 -55.60 18.95
CA THR A 440 -32.22 -54.77 18.22
C THR A 440 -30.85 -55.45 18.17
N VAL A 441 -30.38 -55.97 19.32
CA VAL A 441 -29.11 -56.73 19.41
C VAL A 441 -29.17 -58.01 18.56
N CYS A 442 -30.31 -58.71 18.55
CA CYS A 442 -30.52 -59.87 17.70
C CYS A 442 -30.42 -59.51 16.20
N TYR A 443 -31.03 -58.39 15.76
CA TYR A 443 -30.92 -57.93 14.36
C TYR A 443 -29.51 -57.48 13.97
N TRP A 444 -28.70 -56.98 14.90
CA TRP A 444 -27.27 -56.73 14.68
C TRP A 444 -26.51 -58.05 14.48
N LEU A 445 -26.74 -59.03 15.35
CA LEU A 445 -26.12 -60.37 15.30
C LEU A 445 -26.59 -61.26 14.14
N GLN A 446 -27.62 -60.83 13.40
CA GLN A 446 -28.07 -61.46 12.15
C GLN A 446 -27.60 -60.69 10.90
N GLY A 447 -26.95 -59.53 11.06
CA GLY A 447 -26.60 -58.63 9.97
C GLY A 447 -27.81 -58.04 9.24
N VAL A 448 -28.96 -57.92 9.94
CA VAL A 448 -30.20 -57.32 9.41
C VAL A 448 -30.13 -55.79 9.50
N SER A 449 -29.52 -55.26 10.56
CA SER A 449 -29.30 -53.82 10.77
C SER A 449 -27.92 -53.54 11.40
N MET A 450 -27.56 -52.26 11.47
CA MET A 450 -26.41 -51.72 12.21
C MET A 450 -26.89 -50.81 13.35
N PRO A 451 -26.12 -50.62 14.43
CA PRO A 451 -26.32 -49.54 15.38
C PRO A 451 -26.06 -48.18 14.71
N GLY A 452 -26.68 -47.11 15.22
CA GLY A 452 -26.27 -45.73 14.92
C GLY A 452 -25.13 -45.30 15.86
N ALA A 453 -24.43 -44.21 15.52
CA ALA A 453 -23.20 -43.74 16.19
C ALA A 453 -23.21 -43.87 17.71
N GLY A 454 -24.16 -43.24 18.42
CA GLY A 454 -24.21 -43.29 19.90
C GLY A 454 -24.39 -44.69 20.50
N LEU A 455 -24.98 -45.65 19.78
CA LEU A 455 -25.03 -47.07 20.19
C LEU A 455 -23.76 -47.83 19.79
N PHE A 456 -23.12 -47.46 18.69
CA PHE A 456 -21.84 -48.03 18.26
C PHE A 456 -20.72 -47.65 19.24
N ASP A 457 -20.61 -46.38 19.65
CA ASP A 457 -19.70 -45.91 20.69
C ASP A 457 -19.84 -46.70 22.01
N GLN A 458 -21.08 -47.04 22.38
CA GLN A 458 -21.35 -47.82 23.59
C GLN A 458 -20.94 -49.29 23.43
N ILE A 459 -21.08 -49.87 22.24
CA ILE A 459 -20.58 -51.22 21.90
C ILE A 459 -19.05 -51.23 21.95
N GLU A 460 -18.38 -50.23 21.35
CA GLU A 460 -16.92 -50.11 21.38
C GLU A 460 -16.39 -49.96 22.82
N ARG A 461 -17.01 -49.09 23.63
CA ARG A 461 -16.65 -48.94 25.06
C ARG A 461 -16.89 -50.22 25.85
N PHE A 462 -18.00 -50.91 25.63
CA PHE A 462 -18.31 -52.17 26.31
C PHE A 462 -17.31 -53.28 25.98
N PHE A 463 -16.79 -53.32 24.74
CA PHE A 463 -15.81 -54.29 24.28
C PHE A 463 -14.36 -53.75 24.23
N ALA A 464 -14.06 -52.63 24.90
CA ALA A 464 -12.73 -51.99 24.85
C ALA A 464 -11.59 -52.93 25.29
N HIS A 465 -11.88 -53.89 26.18
CA HIS A 465 -10.91 -54.88 26.66
C HIS A 465 -10.76 -56.11 25.73
N ALA A 466 -11.62 -56.28 24.72
CA ALA A 466 -11.68 -57.48 23.89
C ALA A 466 -10.76 -57.42 22.64
N GLN A 467 -10.12 -56.28 22.38
CA GLN A 467 -9.25 -56.02 21.21
C GLN A 467 -9.87 -56.38 19.84
N VAL A 468 -11.19 -56.30 19.72
CA VAL A 468 -11.90 -56.59 18.47
C VAL A 468 -11.71 -55.44 17.48
N ALA A 469 -11.32 -55.78 16.26
CA ALA A 469 -11.24 -54.83 15.14
C ALA A 469 -12.65 -54.45 14.66
N TRP A 470 -13.24 -53.44 15.30
CA TRP A 470 -14.43 -52.77 14.80
C TRP A 470 -14.16 -52.09 13.45
N LEU A 471 -15.22 -51.79 12.69
CA LEU A 471 -15.14 -51.05 11.43
C LEU A 471 -15.48 -49.56 11.69
N PRO A 472 -14.50 -48.68 11.97
CA PRO A 472 -14.78 -47.33 12.46
C PRO A 472 -15.29 -46.48 11.28
N GLY A 473 -16.36 -45.70 11.49
CA GLY A 473 -17.01 -44.89 10.44
C GLY A 473 -17.70 -45.65 9.29
N GLU A 474 -17.50 -46.96 9.15
CA GLU A 474 -18.23 -47.80 8.18
C GLU A 474 -19.66 -48.13 8.63
N HIS A 475 -19.93 -48.16 9.94
CA HIS A 475 -21.23 -48.53 10.49
C HIS A 475 -22.36 -47.61 9.98
N GLU A 476 -22.10 -46.30 9.92
CA GLU A 476 -22.99 -45.27 9.37
C GLU A 476 -23.44 -45.57 7.93
N ARG A 477 -22.56 -46.17 7.13
CA ARG A 477 -22.83 -46.51 5.72
C ARG A 477 -23.88 -47.60 5.55
N ALA A 478 -24.20 -48.33 6.62
CA ALA A 478 -25.11 -49.47 6.59
C ALA A 478 -26.24 -49.39 7.64
N VAL A 479 -26.44 -48.26 8.32
CA VAL A 479 -27.58 -48.02 9.24
C VAL A 479 -28.91 -48.17 8.49
N LYS A 480 -29.93 -48.70 9.18
CA LYS A 480 -31.29 -48.82 8.61
C LYS A 480 -31.91 -47.41 8.56
N ASN A 481 -32.36 -47.00 7.38
CA ASN A 481 -32.91 -45.67 7.09
C ASN A 481 -31.90 -44.49 7.22
N GLY A 482 -30.59 -44.78 7.28
CA GLY A 482 -29.56 -43.73 7.25
C GLY A 482 -29.35 -43.14 5.84
N PRO A 483 -28.77 -41.92 5.75
CA PRO A 483 -28.42 -41.30 4.47
C PRO A 483 -27.36 -42.12 3.71
N ASN A 484 -27.52 -42.21 2.38
CA ASN A 484 -26.54 -42.89 1.52
C ASN A 484 -25.23 -42.07 1.39
N ALA A 485 -24.19 -42.65 0.77
CA ALA A 485 -22.88 -42.00 0.73
C ALA A 485 -22.90 -40.64 -0.01
N LEU A 486 -23.63 -40.55 -1.13
CA LEU A 486 -23.83 -39.30 -1.85
C LEU A 486 -24.66 -38.29 -1.04
N THR A 487 -25.70 -38.74 -0.33
CA THR A 487 -26.48 -37.88 0.57
C THR A 487 -25.61 -37.26 1.66
N ARG A 488 -24.76 -38.06 2.34
CA ARG A 488 -23.84 -37.55 3.38
C ARG A 488 -22.86 -36.53 2.81
N TRP A 489 -22.23 -36.83 1.69
CA TRP A 489 -21.33 -35.89 1.02
C TRP A 489 -22.02 -34.56 0.63
N LEU A 490 -23.29 -34.62 0.20
CA LEU A 490 -24.08 -33.40 -0.08
C LEU A 490 -24.50 -32.66 1.20
N MET A 491 -24.61 -33.34 2.35
CA MET A 491 -24.78 -32.70 3.67
C MET A 491 -23.49 -31.99 4.08
N ASP A 492 -22.32 -32.63 3.91
CA ASP A 492 -21.00 -32.06 4.20
C ASP A 492 -20.72 -30.79 3.37
N LEU A 493 -21.22 -30.76 2.12
CA LEU A 493 -21.17 -29.59 1.23
C LEU A 493 -22.28 -28.55 1.48
N GLY A 494 -23.20 -28.79 2.42
CA GLY A 494 -24.32 -27.88 2.75
C GLY A 494 -25.44 -27.77 1.69
N LEU A 495 -25.42 -28.65 0.68
CA LEU A 495 -26.34 -28.69 -0.46
C LEU A 495 -27.59 -29.55 -0.20
N TRP A 496 -27.47 -30.57 0.65
CA TRP A 496 -28.60 -31.44 0.96
C TRP A 496 -29.72 -30.68 1.68
N GLY A 497 -30.97 -30.97 1.33
CA GLY A 497 -32.15 -30.26 1.85
C GLY A 497 -32.40 -28.88 1.22
N ARG A 498 -31.57 -28.42 0.28
CA ARG A 498 -31.81 -27.16 -0.47
C ARG A 498 -32.77 -27.40 -1.64
N ASP A 499 -33.80 -26.56 -1.73
CA ASP A 499 -34.60 -26.43 -2.96
C ASP A 499 -33.86 -25.59 -4.03
N ALA A 500 -34.47 -25.46 -5.21
CA ALA A 500 -33.88 -24.74 -6.34
C ALA A 500 -33.56 -23.25 -6.08
N HIS A 501 -34.26 -22.58 -5.18
CA HIS A 501 -33.99 -21.17 -4.83
C HIS A 501 -32.78 -21.02 -3.92
N HIS A 502 -32.46 -22.05 -3.14
CA HIS A 502 -31.41 -22.04 -2.14
C HIS A 502 -30.16 -22.84 -2.54
N LYS A 503 -30.07 -23.32 -3.78
CA LYS A 503 -28.85 -23.93 -4.33
C LYS A 503 -27.76 -22.89 -4.53
N PHE A 504 -26.51 -23.33 -4.41
CA PHE A 504 -25.29 -22.54 -4.60
C PHE A 504 -24.16 -23.47 -5.07
N ILE A 505 -23.05 -22.90 -5.52
CA ILE A 505 -21.82 -23.63 -5.84
C ILE A 505 -20.99 -23.77 -4.55
N PRO A 506 -20.60 -24.99 -4.13
CA PRO A 506 -19.85 -25.19 -2.89
C PRO A 506 -18.36 -24.82 -3.05
N GLU A 507 -17.69 -24.45 -1.95
CA GLU A 507 -16.30 -23.95 -1.93
C GLU A 507 -15.28 -24.80 -2.72
N PRO A 508 -15.30 -26.16 -2.65
CA PRO A 508 -14.32 -26.97 -3.36
C PRO A 508 -14.35 -26.80 -4.88
N VAL A 509 -15.49 -26.41 -5.47
CA VAL A 509 -15.61 -26.18 -6.92
C VAL A 509 -14.81 -24.95 -7.35
N PHE A 510 -14.71 -23.90 -6.51
CA PHE A 510 -13.90 -22.72 -6.84
C PHE A 510 -12.40 -23.05 -6.85
N ALA A 511 -11.96 -23.99 -6.01
CA ALA A 511 -10.58 -24.47 -5.93
C ALA A 511 -10.19 -25.51 -7.03
N LEU A 512 -11.08 -25.83 -7.97
CA LEU A 512 -10.80 -26.81 -9.04
C LEU A 512 -9.76 -26.29 -10.06
N PRO A 513 -8.94 -27.19 -10.63
CA PRO A 513 -8.17 -26.93 -11.84
C PRO A 513 -9.06 -26.58 -13.03
N LYS A 514 -8.54 -25.77 -13.97
CA LYS A 514 -9.26 -25.28 -15.17
C LYS A 514 -10.08 -26.36 -15.88
N ALA A 515 -9.48 -27.52 -16.15
CA ALA A 515 -10.14 -28.63 -16.84
C ALA A 515 -11.34 -29.23 -16.08
N GLN A 516 -11.25 -29.33 -14.74
CA GLN A 516 -12.36 -29.84 -13.93
C GLN A 516 -13.43 -28.77 -13.68
N LEU A 517 -13.05 -27.50 -13.64
CA LEU A 517 -14.00 -26.40 -13.60
C LEU A 517 -14.80 -26.29 -14.91
N ALA A 518 -14.13 -26.51 -16.05
CA ALA A 518 -14.79 -26.64 -17.35
C ALA A 518 -15.75 -27.84 -17.37
N LEU A 519 -15.32 -29.02 -16.90
CA LEU A 519 -16.19 -30.20 -16.77
C LEU A 519 -17.43 -29.93 -15.89
N PHE A 520 -17.27 -29.22 -14.77
CA PHE A 520 -18.38 -28.81 -13.92
C PHE A 520 -19.39 -27.93 -14.66
N LEU A 521 -18.92 -26.83 -15.27
CA LEU A 521 -19.77 -25.90 -16.03
C LEU A 521 -20.44 -26.58 -17.21
N ASN A 522 -19.71 -27.43 -17.94
CA ASN A 522 -20.21 -28.22 -19.07
C ASN A 522 -21.40 -29.12 -18.68
N ARG A 523 -21.37 -29.75 -17.49
CA ARG A 523 -22.49 -30.56 -16.98
C ARG A 523 -23.63 -29.71 -16.39
N LEU A 524 -23.31 -28.57 -15.78
CA LEU A 524 -24.33 -27.63 -15.31
C LEU A 524 -25.13 -27.04 -16.49
N PHE A 525 -24.46 -26.58 -17.55
CA PHE A 525 -25.11 -26.10 -18.77
C PHE A 525 -25.85 -27.20 -19.56
N ALA A 526 -25.49 -28.47 -19.41
CA ALA A 526 -26.24 -29.58 -20.02
C ALA A 526 -27.69 -29.61 -19.53
N THR A 527 -27.94 -29.18 -18.28
CA THR A 527 -29.29 -29.01 -17.71
C THR A 527 -29.91 -27.67 -18.13
N ASP A 528 -29.89 -26.63 -17.29
CA ASP A 528 -30.57 -25.35 -17.52
C ASP A 528 -29.91 -24.40 -18.56
N GLY A 529 -28.89 -24.86 -19.31
CA GLY A 529 -28.24 -24.09 -20.36
C GLY A 529 -28.84 -24.31 -21.75
N TRP A 530 -28.78 -23.30 -22.62
CA TRP A 530 -29.24 -23.39 -24.01
C TRP A 530 -28.26 -22.72 -24.99
N ALA A 531 -28.20 -23.24 -26.20
CA ALA A 531 -27.61 -22.59 -27.37
C ALA A 531 -28.67 -22.59 -28.49
N THR A 532 -28.94 -21.43 -29.09
CA THR A 532 -29.94 -21.30 -30.15
C THR A 532 -29.60 -20.20 -31.15
N ARG A 533 -30.10 -20.36 -32.37
CA ARG A 533 -30.01 -19.38 -33.46
C ARG A 533 -31.41 -18.83 -33.73
N LEU A 534 -31.62 -17.55 -33.46
CA LEU A 534 -32.90 -16.89 -33.75
C LEU A 534 -33.10 -16.71 -35.27
N ALA A 535 -34.36 -16.62 -35.69
CA ALA A 535 -34.74 -16.33 -37.07
C ALA A 535 -34.18 -15.00 -37.62
N SER A 536 -33.80 -14.06 -36.74
CA SER A 536 -33.10 -12.82 -37.06
C SER A 536 -31.61 -13.01 -37.42
N GLY A 537 -31.07 -14.24 -37.33
CA GLY A 537 -29.64 -14.51 -37.52
C GLY A 537 -28.76 -14.06 -36.33
N GLN A 538 -29.37 -13.81 -35.17
CA GLN A 538 -28.69 -13.57 -33.90
C GLN A 538 -28.54 -14.90 -33.14
N CYS A 539 -27.32 -15.24 -32.72
CA CYS A 539 -27.07 -16.36 -31.83
C CYS A 539 -27.34 -15.96 -30.37
N GLN A 540 -27.86 -16.89 -29.59
CA GLN A 540 -28.06 -16.73 -28.14
C GLN A 540 -27.58 -18.00 -27.43
N LEU A 541 -26.71 -17.81 -26.44
CA LEU A 541 -26.19 -18.81 -25.54
C LEU A 541 -26.48 -18.34 -24.11
N GLY A 542 -26.82 -19.23 -23.19
CA GLY A 542 -27.13 -18.81 -21.83
C GLY A 542 -27.41 -19.94 -20.84
N TYR A 543 -27.65 -19.53 -19.60
CA TYR A 543 -27.99 -20.39 -18.46
C TYR A 543 -29.04 -19.69 -17.58
N ALA A 544 -29.96 -20.46 -16.99
CA ALA A 544 -31.02 -19.90 -16.14
C ALA A 544 -31.09 -20.61 -14.79
N SER A 545 -31.44 -19.88 -13.74
CA SER A 545 -31.69 -20.44 -12.41
C SER A 545 -32.70 -19.60 -11.64
N VAL A 546 -33.42 -20.21 -10.70
CA VAL A 546 -34.26 -19.48 -9.74
C VAL A 546 -33.50 -19.07 -8.47
N SER A 547 -32.24 -19.49 -8.33
CA SER A 547 -31.30 -19.02 -7.30
C SER A 547 -30.43 -17.89 -7.87
N GLU A 548 -30.57 -16.69 -7.33
CA GLU A 548 -29.72 -15.54 -7.67
C GLU A 548 -28.25 -15.85 -7.35
N ARG A 549 -27.98 -16.42 -6.18
CA ARG A 549 -26.63 -16.77 -5.73
C ARG A 549 -25.95 -17.74 -6.70
N LEU A 550 -26.65 -18.78 -7.14
CA LEU A 550 -26.14 -19.72 -8.13
C LEU A 550 -25.84 -19.00 -9.46
N ALA A 551 -26.77 -18.17 -9.96
CA ALA A 551 -26.55 -17.44 -11.21
C ALA A 551 -25.34 -16.48 -11.14
N ARG A 552 -25.15 -15.76 -10.03
CA ARG A 552 -23.97 -14.91 -9.80
C ARG A 552 -22.68 -15.71 -9.70
N GLN A 553 -22.69 -16.84 -9.00
CA GLN A 553 -21.52 -17.71 -8.90
C GLN A 553 -21.16 -18.32 -10.27
N VAL A 554 -22.13 -18.72 -11.10
CA VAL A 554 -21.89 -19.15 -12.49
C VAL A 554 -21.32 -17.99 -13.33
N GLN A 555 -21.83 -16.77 -13.19
CA GLN A 555 -21.30 -15.58 -13.87
C GLN A 555 -19.81 -15.36 -13.55
N HIS A 556 -19.42 -15.47 -12.28
CA HIS A 556 -18.02 -15.37 -11.87
C HIS A 556 -17.17 -16.54 -12.39
N LEU A 557 -17.66 -17.78 -12.36
CA LEU A 557 -16.92 -18.91 -12.91
C LEU A 557 -16.67 -18.79 -14.42
N LEU A 558 -17.65 -18.27 -15.18
CA LEU A 558 -17.49 -17.97 -16.62
C LEU A 558 -16.41 -16.90 -16.85
N LEU A 559 -16.37 -15.87 -16.01
CA LEU A 559 -15.37 -14.80 -16.09
C LEU A 559 -13.93 -15.32 -15.95
N ARG A 560 -13.71 -16.43 -15.23
CA ARG A 560 -12.37 -17.04 -15.11
C ARG A 560 -11.85 -17.60 -16.42
N PHE A 561 -12.75 -17.96 -17.34
CA PHE A 561 -12.42 -18.35 -18.71
C PHE A 561 -12.40 -17.16 -19.69
N GLY A 562 -12.64 -15.92 -19.24
CA GLY A 562 -12.78 -14.76 -20.11
C GLY A 562 -14.15 -14.68 -20.82
N VAL A 563 -15.15 -15.38 -20.30
CA VAL A 563 -16.51 -15.42 -20.87
C VAL A 563 -17.38 -14.40 -20.14
N ILE A 564 -17.74 -13.31 -20.83
CA ILE A 564 -18.63 -12.27 -20.29
C ILE A 564 -20.09 -12.72 -20.46
N ALA A 565 -20.78 -12.88 -19.34
CA ALA A 565 -22.22 -13.15 -19.29
C ALA A 565 -22.97 -11.99 -18.64
N LYS A 566 -24.13 -11.60 -19.20
CA LYS A 566 -25.04 -10.60 -18.64
C LYS A 566 -26.15 -11.28 -17.84
N LEU A 567 -26.22 -10.99 -16.54
CA LEU A 567 -27.30 -11.41 -15.66
C LEU A 567 -28.53 -10.51 -15.82
N ARG A 568 -29.72 -11.11 -15.88
CA ARG A 568 -31.03 -10.42 -15.89
C ARG A 568 -32.04 -11.18 -15.04
N HIS A 569 -32.94 -10.45 -14.38
CA HIS A 569 -34.14 -11.05 -13.79
C HIS A 569 -35.27 -11.02 -14.83
N ARG A 570 -35.83 -12.18 -15.20
CA ARG A 570 -36.95 -12.29 -16.15
C ARG A 570 -38.17 -12.91 -15.49
N CYS A 571 -39.34 -12.37 -15.85
CA CYS A 571 -40.60 -13.09 -15.72
C CYS A 571 -40.78 -14.03 -16.93
N ILE A 572 -41.09 -15.28 -16.66
CA ILE A 572 -41.44 -16.33 -17.62
C ILE A 572 -42.90 -16.70 -17.35
N ARG A 573 -43.77 -16.48 -18.34
CA ARG A 573 -45.15 -16.96 -18.30
C ARG A 573 -45.17 -18.48 -18.39
N TYR A 574 -45.71 -19.13 -17.37
CA TYR A 574 -45.89 -20.58 -17.31
C TYR A 574 -47.37 -20.91 -17.22
N GLU A 575 -47.78 -22.10 -17.64
CA GLU A 575 -49.13 -22.60 -17.38
C GLU A 575 -49.33 -22.71 -15.85
N GLY A 576 -50.19 -21.83 -15.30
CA GLY A 576 -50.42 -21.68 -13.86
C GLY A 576 -49.84 -20.41 -13.22
N GLY A 577 -49.15 -19.53 -13.96
CA GLY A 577 -48.78 -18.20 -13.49
C GLY A 577 -47.42 -17.67 -13.95
N ASP A 578 -47.16 -16.40 -13.64
CA ASP A 578 -45.88 -15.74 -13.86
C ASP A 578 -44.82 -16.29 -12.89
N ARG A 579 -43.68 -16.75 -13.42
CA ARG A 579 -42.53 -17.25 -12.64
C ARG A 579 -41.30 -16.40 -12.89
N TYR A 580 -40.57 -16.08 -11.84
CA TYR A 580 -39.36 -15.27 -11.94
C TYR A 580 -38.11 -16.16 -11.92
N ALA A 581 -37.16 -15.87 -12.82
CA ALA A 581 -35.88 -16.56 -12.92
C ALA A 581 -34.75 -15.59 -13.29
N TRP A 582 -33.55 -15.93 -12.85
CA TRP A 582 -32.31 -15.25 -13.20
C TRP A 582 -31.71 -15.90 -14.45
N GLN A 583 -31.43 -15.08 -15.46
CA GLN A 583 -30.98 -15.50 -16.79
C GLN A 583 -29.62 -14.88 -17.07
N LEU A 584 -28.61 -15.73 -17.34
CA LEU A 584 -27.32 -15.34 -17.91
C LEU A 584 -27.41 -15.41 -19.44
N ASP A 585 -27.21 -14.27 -20.09
CA ASP A 585 -27.11 -14.15 -21.55
C ASP A 585 -25.64 -13.96 -21.96
N LEU A 586 -25.11 -14.88 -22.77
CA LEU A 586 -23.83 -14.73 -23.47
C LEU A 586 -24.15 -14.20 -24.87
N THR A 587 -23.92 -12.90 -25.09
CA THR A 587 -24.28 -12.20 -26.34
C THR A 587 -23.08 -11.75 -27.17
N ASP A 588 -21.89 -11.77 -26.58
CA ASP A 588 -20.62 -11.45 -27.22
C ASP A 588 -20.09 -12.66 -28.02
N ALA A 589 -19.64 -12.42 -29.25
CA ALA A 589 -19.12 -13.46 -30.13
C ALA A 589 -17.85 -14.12 -29.58
N ASP A 590 -16.98 -13.35 -28.91
CA ASP A 590 -15.71 -13.86 -28.39
C ASP A 590 -15.93 -14.68 -27.12
N SER A 591 -16.83 -14.25 -26.24
CA SER A 591 -17.34 -15.03 -25.11
C SER A 591 -18.02 -16.33 -25.56
N ILE A 592 -18.81 -16.32 -26.63
CA ILE A 592 -19.45 -17.54 -27.18
C ILE A 592 -18.39 -18.51 -27.74
N ARG A 593 -17.40 -18.02 -28.51
CA ARG A 593 -16.28 -18.83 -29.02
C ARG A 593 -15.46 -19.44 -27.88
N THR A 594 -15.06 -18.63 -26.92
CA THR A 594 -14.27 -19.07 -25.76
C THR A 594 -15.03 -20.09 -24.92
N PHE A 595 -16.32 -19.84 -24.65
CA PHE A 595 -17.18 -20.82 -23.98
C PHE A 595 -17.23 -22.14 -24.75
N ALA A 596 -17.43 -22.10 -26.07
CA ALA A 596 -17.54 -23.32 -26.87
C ALA A 596 -16.24 -24.13 -26.93
N ASN A 597 -15.10 -23.45 -27.03
CA ASN A 597 -13.78 -24.07 -27.13
C ASN A 597 -13.27 -24.62 -25.78
N GLU A 598 -13.54 -23.92 -24.67
CA GLU A 598 -12.98 -24.25 -23.35
C GLU A 598 -13.94 -25.04 -22.44
N ILE A 599 -15.25 -24.93 -22.65
CA ILE A 599 -16.29 -25.50 -21.76
C ILE A 599 -17.25 -26.40 -22.55
N GLY A 600 -17.90 -25.87 -23.59
CA GLY A 600 -18.95 -26.55 -24.35
C GLY A 600 -20.22 -26.86 -23.56
N ILE A 601 -21.19 -27.56 -24.17
CA ILE A 601 -22.37 -28.08 -23.49
C ILE A 601 -22.57 -29.55 -23.86
N TYR A 602 -22.56 -30.44 -22.87
CA TYR A 602 -22.77 -31.87 -23.09
C TYR A 602 -24.17 -32.18 -23.60
N SER A 603 -24.28 -33.08 -24.59
CA SER A 603 -25.51 -33.49 -25.29
C SER A 603 -26.23 -32.35 -26.05
N LYS A 604 -25.56 -31.20 -26.21
CA LYS A 604 -26.01 -30.00 -26.94
C LYS A 604 -24.92 -29.46 -27.88
N GLU A 605 -24.02 -30.35 -28.31
CA GLU A 605 -22.88 -30.07 -29.19
C GLU A 605 -23.33 -29.58 -30.58
N THR A 606 -24.37 -30.19 -31.17
CA THR A 606 -24.87 -29.77 -32.50
C THR A 606 -25.51 -28.36 -32.50
N PRO A 607 -26.42 -28.00 -31.56
CA PRO A 607 -26.88 -26.62 -31.42
C PRO A 607 -25.76 -25.61 -31.18
N LEU A 608 -24.73 -26.00 -30.41
CA LEU A 608 -23.57 -25.13 -30.15
C LEU A 608 -22.71 -24.93 -31.40
N ALA A 609 -22.45 -25.98 -32.17
CA ALA A 609 -21.73 -25.90 -33.45
C ALA A 609 -22.44 -24.98 -34.46
N GLN A 610 -23.77 -25.09 -34.59
CA GLN A 610 -24.57 -24.21 -35.45
C GLN A 610 -24.48 -22.72 -35.06
N VAL A 611 -24.32 -22.45 -33.75
CA VAL A 611 -24.08 -21.10 -33.23
C VAL A 611 -22.69 -20.59 -33.63
N ILE A 612 -21.65 -21.44 -33.57
CA ILE A 612 -20.28 -21.08 -33.96
C ILE A 612 -20.17 -20.83 -35.47
N GLU A 613 -20.67 -21.73 -36.31
CA GLU A 613 -20.68 -21.57 -37.78
C GLU A 613 -21.34 -20.25 -38.21
N THR A 614 -22.40 -19.85 -37.50
CA THR A 614 -23.11 -18.58 -37.75
C THR A 614 -22.28 -17.34 -37.37
N LEU A 615 -21.31 -17.48 -36.47
CA LEU A 615 -20.39 -16.41 -36.04
C LEU A 615 -19.13 -16.31 -36.91
N GLU A 616 -18.71 -17.38 -37.59
CA GLU A 616 -17.55 -17.36 -38.50
C GLU A 616 -17.80 -16.49 -39.76
N GLY A 617 -19.05 -16.42 -40.22
CA GLY A 617 -19.45 -15.55 -41.34
C GLY A 617 -19.46 -14.05 -41.02
N LYS A 618 -19.19 -13.63 -39.78
CA LYS A 618 -19.19 -12.22 -39.34
C LYS A 618 -17.85 -11.88 -38.68
N ARG A 619 -16.92 -11.28 -39.45
CA ARG A 619 -15.73 -10.63 -38.86
C ARG A 619 -16.17 -9.47 -37.97
N SER A 620 -16.03 -9.66 -36.67
CA SER A 620 -16.19 -8.60 -35.66
C SER A 620 -14.90 -7.78 -35.60
N LEU A 621 -15.01 -6.47 -35.38
CA LEU A 621 -13.87 -5.57 -35.16
C LEU A 621 -13.25 -5.71 -33.74
N SER A 622 -13.65 -6.72 -32.96
CA SER A 622 -13.22 -6.94 -31.57
C SER A 622 -11.82 -7.51 -31.41
N ASP A 623 -11.19 -8.02 -32.49
CA ASP A 623 -9.81 -8.51 -32.52
C ASP A 623 -8.75 -7.43 -32.19
N LEU A 624 -9.15 -6.16 -32.07
CA LEU A 624 -8.26 -5.01 -31.79
C LEU A 624 -8.24 -4.53 -30.33
N ALA A 625 -9.07 -5.10 -29.44
CA ALA A 625 -9.16 -4.65 -28.04
C ALA A 625 -8.30 -5.53 -27.10
N SER A 626 -7.06 -5.14 -26.86
CA SER A 626 -6.08 -5.82 -25.98
C SER A 626 -6.26 -5.58 -24.47
N SER A 627 -7.36 -4.93 -24.04
CA SER A 627 -7.58 -4.59 -22.63
C SER A 627 -8.09 -5.78 -21.79
N GLU A 628 -7.51 -5.94 -20.60
CA GLU A 628 -7.97 -6.87 -19.55
C GLU A 628 -9.23 -6.36 -18.81
N LEU A 629 -9.63 -5.11 -19.06
CA LEU A 629 -10.83 -4.48 -18.50
C LEU A 629 -11.99 -4.42 -19.51
N TYR A 630 -13.21 -4.48 -18.97
CA TYR A 630 -14.45 -4.17 -19.65
C TYR A 630 -15.12 -2.99 -18.92
N TRP A 631 -15.65 -2.04 -19.68
CA TRP A 631 -16.29 -0.84 -19.13
C TRP A 631 -17.80 -1.02 -19.12
N ASP A 632 -18.40 -1.15 -17.93
CA ASP A 632 -19.81 -1.48 -17.76
C ASP A 632 -20.60 -0.37 -17.04
N PRO A 633 -21.61 0.23 -17.69
CA PRO A 633 -22.51 1.21 -17.09
C PRO A 633 -23.18 0.75 -15.79
N ILE A 634 -23.26 1.63 -14.81
CA ILE A 634 -24.11 1.51 -13.63
C ILE A 634 -25.59 1.60 -14.08
N VAL A 635 -26.46 0.74 -13.53
CA VAL A 635 -27.91 0.73 -13.78
C VAL A 635 -28.75 1.01 -12.54
N SER A 636 -28.22 0.80 -11.33
CA SER A 636 -28.82 1.30 -10.09
C SER A 636 -27.77 1.58 -9.02
N ILE A 637 -28.07 2.56 -8.15
CA ILE A 637 -27.37 2.85 -6.91
C ILE A 637 -28.46 2.93 -5.84
N GLU A 638 -28.49 1.99 -4.90
CA GLU A 638 -29.57 1.80 -3.93
C GLU A 638 -29.02 1.87 -2.50
N PRO A 639 -29.54 2.77 -1.62
CA PRO A 639 -29.08 2.82 -0.23
C PRO A 639 -29.55 1.58 0.56
N MET A 640 -28.61 0.92 1.22
CA MET A 640 -28.82 -0.29 2.03
C MET A 640 -28.94 0.00 3.54
N GLY A 641 -28.58 1.20 3.98
CA GLY A 641 -28.49 1.57 5.40
C GLY A 641 -27.17 1.11 6.04
N LEU A 642 -27.09 1.18 7.38
CA LEU A 642 -25.90 0.83 8.17
C LEU A 642 -25.55 -0.66 8.04
N CYS A 643 -24.39 -0.96 7.47
CA CYS A 643 -23.84 -2.30 7.35
C CYS A 643 -22.41 -2.36 7.93
N GLN A 644 -22.03 -3.51 8.46
CA GLN A 644 -20.63 -3.77 8.83
C GLN A 644 -19.75 -3.74 7.57
N VAL A 645 -18.64 -2.98 7.62
CA VAL A 645 -17.73 -2.75 6.49
C VAL A 645 -16.26 -3.01 6.83
N TYR A 646 -15.47 -3.26 5.80
CA TYR A 646 -14.05 -3.62 5.87
C TYR A 646 -13.27 -2.95 4.71
N ASP A 647 -11.94 -2.78 4.88
CA ASP A 647 -11.01 -2.28 3.84
C ASP A 647 -9.70 -3.10 3.87
N LEU A 648 -8.96 -3.10 2.76
CA LEU A 648 -7.66 -3.77 2.60
C LEU A 648 -6.62 -2.77 2.10
N THR A 649 -5.53 -2.61 2.85
CA THR A 649 -4.40 -1.76 2.42
C THR A 649 -3.47 -2.58 1.53
N ILE A 650 -3.27 -2.12 0.30
CA ILE A 650 -2.48 -2.80 -0.73
C ILE A 650 -1.24 -1.96 -1.06
N PRO A 651 0.00 -2.49 -0.93
CA PRO A 651 1.21 -1.81 -1.39
C PRO A 651 1.24 -1.60 -2.91
N GLU A 652 1.90 -0.53 -3.36
CA GLU A 652 2.20 -0.17 -4.76
C GLU A 652 0.99 0.11 -5.68
N THR A 653 -0.05 -0.73 -5.69
CA THR A 653 -1.21 -0.55 -6.58
C THR A 653 -2.36 0.22 -5.93
N HIS A 654 -2.42 0.24 -4.60
CA HIS A 654 -3.44 0.92 -3.79
C HIS A 654 -4.90 0.55 -4.14
N ASN A 655 -5.08 -0.57 -4.87
CA ASN A 655 -6.32 -1.09 -5.44
C ASN A 655 -6.41 -2.63 -5.35
N PHE A 656 -7.62 -3.18 -5.36
CA PHE A 656 -7.88 -4.62 -5.44
C PHE A 656 -9.24 -4.90 -6.09
N VAL A 657 -9.46 -6.14 -6.55
CA VAL A 657 -10.73 -6.58 -7.14
C VAL A 657 -11.67 -7.16 -6.07
N ALA A 658 -12.87 -6.59 -5.92
CA ALA A 658 -13.95 -7.12 -5.08
C ALA A 658 -15.27 -7.13 -5.84
N ASN A 659 -16.06 -8.21 -5.73
CA ASN A 659 -17.27 -8.46 -6.51
C ASN A 659 -17.08 -8.21 -8.04
N ASP A 660 -15.86 -8.43 -8.53
CA ASP A 660 -15.38 -8.14 -9.88
C ASP A 660 -15.33 -6.61 -10.25
N ILE A 661 -14.86 -5.71 -9.35
CA ILE A 661 -14.70 -4.21 -9.49
C ILE A 661 -13.45 -3.69 -8.68
N CYS A 662 -12.83 -2.51 -9.00
CA CYS A 662 -11.51 -1.97 -8.45
C CYS A 662 -11.56 -0.63 -7.60
N VAL A 663 -10.48 -0.14 -6.84
CA VAL A 663 -10.44 1.06 -5.85
C VAL A 663 -9.15 2.05 -5.74
N HIS A 664 -9.12 3.34 -5.23
CA HIS A 664 -7.87 4.26 -5.06
C HIS A 664 -7.87 5.56 -4.09
N ASN A 665 -6.74 6.32 -3.79
CA ASN A 665 -6.58 7.44 -2.75
C ASN A 665 -5.67 8.73 -2.99
N THR A 666 -5.62 9.71 -2.02
CA THR A 666 -4.63 10.83 -1.66
C THR A 666 -4.76 12.30 -2.19
N SER A 667 -4.79 13.37 -1.33
CA SER A 667 -4.97 14.80 -1.79
C SER A 667 -4.36 16.03 -1.00
N PHE A 668 -4.39 16.14 0.35
CA PHE A 668 -4.25 17.46 1.05
C PHE A 668 -2.92 18.23 0.87
N ALA A 669 -1.76 17.59 1.12
CA ALA A 669 -0.48 18.31 1.12
C ALA A 669 -0.09 18.87 -0.27
N MET A 670 -0.64 18.30 -1.34
CA MET A 670 -0.36 18.76 -2.71
C MET A 670 -0.94 20.14 -2.99
N ASN A 671 -2.12 20.50 -2.47
CA ASN A 671 -2.67 21.85 -2.67
C ASN A 671 -1.86 22.91 -1.89
N MET A 672 -1.21 22.53 -0.78
CA MET A 672 -0.28 23.42 -0.07
C MET A 672 1.00 23.65 -0.90
N ALA A 673 1.56 22.59 -1.51
CA ALA A 673 2.70 22.69 -2.42
C ALA A 673 2.40 23.58 -3.64
N GLU A 674 1.24 23.37 -4.26
CA GLU A 674 0.68 24.13 -5.37
C GLU A 674 0.55 25.63 -5.03
N ASN A 675 -0.16 25.96 -3.94
CA ASN A 675 -0.35 27.35 -3.50
C ASN A 675 0.98 28.05 -3.21
N VAL A 676 1.90 27.41 -2.47
CA VAL A 676 3.20 27.98 -2.11
C VAL A 676 4.02 28.29 -3.37
N ALA A 677 4.18 27.32 -4.27
CA ALA A 677 5.05 27.46 -5.43
C ALA A 677 4.54 28.55 -6.40
N ILE A 678 3.22 28.67 -6.54
CA ILE A 678 2.57 29.63 -7.44
C ILE A 678 2.51 31.04 -6.84
N LYS A 679 2.06 31.19 -5.59
CA LYS A 679 1.86 32.51 -4.98
C LYS A 679 3.17 33.18 -4.56
N THR A 680 4.18 32.40 -4.17
CA THR A 680 5.46 32.95 -3.67
C THR A 680 6.60 32.93 -4.69
N GLY A 681 6.46 32.16 -5.77
CA GLY A 681 7.53 31.96 -6.76
C GLY A 681 8.77 31.23 -6.21
N LYS A 682 8.72 30.70 -4.98
CA LYS A 682 9.82 29.94 -4.37
C LYS A 682 9.79 28.47 -4.78
N GLY A 683 10.97 27.86 -4.87
CA GLY A 683 11.13 26.46 -5.24
C GLY A 683 10.45 25.50 -4.25
N VAL A 684 9.68 24.54 -4.72
CA VAL A 684 9.08 23.49 -3.86
C VAL A 684 9.56 22.11 -4.30
N ALA A 685 10.13 21.35 -3.37
CA ALA A 685 10.54 19.96 -3.57
C ALA A 685 9.47 19.00 -3.03
N VAL A 686 9.04 18.02 -3.83
CA VAL A 686 8.05 17.01 -3.45
C VAL A 686 8.65 15.62 -3.61
N PHE A 687 8.79 14.89 -2.51
CA PHE A 687 9.23 13.49 -2.49
C PHE A 687 8.01 12.59 -2.35
N SER A 688 7.64 11.90 -3.42
CA SER A 688 6.42 11.08 -3.49
C SER A 688 6.77 9.60 -3.57
N MET A 689 6.75 8.94 -2.41
CA MET A 689 7.03 7.51 -2.29
C MET A 689 5.76 6.66 -2.41
N GLU A 690 4.57 7.28 -2.33
CA GLU A 690 3.26 6.61 -2.55
C GLU A 690 2.76 6.71 -4.00
N MET A 691 3.09 7.77 -4.76
CA MET A 691 2.54 7.99 -6.11
C MET A 691 3.59 8.46 -7.14
N PRO A 692 3.47 8.06 -8.42
CA PRO A 692 4.35 8.56 -9.48
C PRO A 692 4.09 10.04 -9.80
N GLY A 693 5.11 10.73 -10.30
CA GLY A 693 5.09 12.19 -10.48
C GLY A 693 4.09 12.70 -11.52
N ASP A 694 3.75 11.89 -12.52
CA ASP A 694 2.75 12.20 -13.54
C ASP A 694 1.32 12.20 -12.98
N ALA A 695 1.00 11.24 -12.11
CA ALA A 695 -0.27 11.18 -11.39
C ALA A 695 -0.45 12.40 -10.46
N LEU A 696 0.63 12.87 -9.83
CA LEU A 696 0.63 14.13 -9.08
C LEU A 696 0.45 15.36 -9.98
N ALA A 697 1.12 15.41 -11.13
CA ALA A 697 0.95 16.51 -12.09
C ALA A 697 -0.49 16.61 -12.62
N MET A 698 -1.11 15.46 -12.93
CA MET A 698 -2.54 15.39 -13.30
C MET A 698 -3.47 15.89 -12.20
N ARG A 699 -3.09 15.74 -10.92
CA ARG A 699 -3.85 16.26 -9.77
C ARG A 699 -3.76 17.77 -9.63
N MET A 700 -2.55 18.31 -9.74
CA MET A 700 -2.36 19.76 -9.70
C MET A 700 -3.01 20.48 -10.90
N MET A 701 -3.02 19.88 -12.09
CA MET A 701 -3.76 20.41 -13.25
C MET A 701 -5.28 20.47 -13.00
N SER A 702 -5.85 19.48 -12.31
CA SER A 702 -7.27 19.46 -11.90
C SER A 702 -7.57 20.55 -10.87
N SER A 703 -6.79 20.63 -9.80
CA SER A 703 -6.94 21.63 -8.74
C SER A 703 -6.84 23.07 -9.26
N LEU A 704 -5.83 23.36 -10.09
CA LEU A 704 -5.60 24.70 -10.65
C LEU A 704 -6.63 25.08 -11.72
N GLY A 705 -6.93 24.16 -12.64
CA GLY A 705 -7.99 24.41 -13.62
C GLY A 705 -9.37 24.53 -12.97
N GLN A 706 -9.54 24.00 -11.75
CA GLN A 706 -10.82 23.59 -11.18
C GLN A 706 -11.64 22.77 -12.20
N ILE A 707 -10.94 21.88 -12.90
CA ILE A 707 -11.50 20.93 -13.87
C ILE A 707 -11.59 19.61 -13.15
N ASP A 708 -12.69 18.89 -13.37
CA ASP A 708 -12.87 17.55 -12.83
C ASP A 708 -11.64 16.67 -13.11
N GLN A 709 -11.09 16.08 -12.05
CA GLN A 709 -9.90 15.22 -12.08
C GLN A 709 -10.01 14.13 -13.14
N HIS A 710 -11.22 13.64 -13.31
CA HIS A 710 -11.67 12.62 -14.24
C HIS A 710 -11.46 13.02 -15.70
N ARG A 711 -11.86 14.24 -16.05
CA ARG A 711 -11.71 14.82 -17.39
C ARG A 711 -10.26 15.14 -17.71
N VAL A 712 -9.50 15.69 -16.76
CA VAL A 712 -8.07 16.00 -16.93
C VAL A 712 -7.27 14.73 -17.22
N ARG A 713 -7.48 13.67 -16.44
CA ARG A 713 -6.77 12.39 -16.58
C ARG A 713 -7.00 11.70 -17.93
N THR A 714 -8.04 12.06 -18.68
CA THR A 714 -8.48 11.32 -19.88
C THR A 714 -8.66 12.14 -21.14
N GLY A 715 -8.43 13.45 -21.07
CA GLY A 715 -8.55 14.34 -22.21
C GLY A 715 -9.99 14.55 -22.71
N LYS A 716 -11.01 14.04 -22.00
CA LYS A 716 -12.43 14.31 -22.27
C LYS A 716 -12.83 15.68 -21.72
N LEU A 717 -12.17 16.71 -22.23
CA LEU A 717 -12.34 18.10 -21.83
C LEU A 717 -13.40 18.74 -22.73
N ASN A 718 -14.36 19.43 -22.12
CA ASN A 718 -15.30 20.27 -22.87
C ASN A 718 -14.54 21.42 -23.55
N GLU A 719 -15.15 22.07 -24.56
CA GLU A 719 -14.56 23.27 -25.19
C GLU A 719 -14.26 24.38 -24.17
N GLU A 720 -14.99 24.44 -23.06
CA GLU A 720 -14.78 25.35 -21.93
C GLU A 720 -13.67 24.90 -20.95
N ASP A 721 -13.36 23.61 -20.90
CA ASP A 721 -12.31 23.05 -20.03
C ASP A 721 -10.91 23.23 -20.67
N TRP A 722 -10.80 23.22 -22.00
CA TRP A 722 -9.53 23.41 -22.72
C TRP A 722 -8.80 24.73 -22.40
N PRO A 723 -9.45 25.91 -22.39
CA PRO A 723 -8.81 27.16 -21.94
C PRO A 723 -8.30 27.08 -20.50
N ARG A 724 -9.07 26.46 -19.60
CA ARG A 724 -8.75 26.31 -18.18
C ARG A 724 -7.56 25.39 -17.98
N LEU A 725 -7.50 24.27 -18.71
CA LEU A 725 -6.36 23.35 -18.65
C LEU A 725 -5.11 23.99 -19.26
N THR A 726 -5.26 24.68 -20.39
CA THR A 726 -4.14 25.41 -21.02
C THR A 726 -3.57 26.46 -20.05
N SER A 727 -4.44 27.17 -19.32
CA SER A 727 -4.02 28.11 -18.27
C SER A 727 -3.31 27.40 -17.11
N ALA A 728 -3.85 26.28 -16.61
CA ALA A 728 -3.23 25.49 -15.54
C ALA A 728 -1.85 24.92 -15.94
N VAL A 729 -1.73 24.37 -17.16
CA VAL A 729 -0.46 23.90 -17.75
C VAL A 729 0.54 25.05 -17.89
N THR A 730 0.09 26.21 -18.38
CA THR A 730 0.97 27.39 -18.49
C THR A 730 1.48 27.82 -17.12
N MET A 731 0.60 27.89 -16.11
CA MET A 731 0.95 28.26 -14.74
C MET A 731 1.92 27.24 -14.12
N LEU A 732 1.64 25.94 -14.22
CA LEU A 732 2.52 24.87 -13.70
C LEU A 732 3.89 24.86 -14.40
N SER A 733 3.95 25.05 -15.73
CA SER A 733 5.22 25.06 -16.46
C SER A 733 6.14 26.24 -16.09
N GLN A 734 5.58 27.31 -15.53
CA GLN A 734 6.31 28.46 -15.01
C GLN A 734 6.58 28.35 -13.50
N THR A 735 5.95 27.40 -12.81
CA THR A 735 6.05 27.20 -11.37
C THR A 735 7.32 26.41 -11.04
N PRO A 736 8.18 26.87 -10.10
CA PRO A 736 9.41 26.17 -9.73
C PRO A 736 9.12 25.00 -8.78
N MET A 737 8.46 23.95 -9.29
CA MET A 737 8.16 22.74 -8.54
C MET A 737 8.92 21.53 -9.07
N TYR A 738 9.47 20.73 -8.17
CA TYR A 738 10.36 19.62 -8.47
C TYR A 738 9.86 18.36 -7.76
N ILE A 739 9.46 17.34 -8.53
CA ILE A 739 8.94 16.08 -8.00
C ILE A 739 10.00 14.99 -8.14
N ASP A 740 10.16 14.19 -7.10
CA ASP A 740 10.98 12.98 -7.05
C ASP A 740 10.13 11.82 -6.55
N ASP A 741 9.86 10.86 -7.42
CA ASP A 741 9.03 9.68 -7.16
C ASP A 741 9.84 8.41 -6.86
N THR A 742 11.10 8.57 -6.43
CA THR A 742 11.94 7.44 -6.01
C THR A 742 11.35 6.78 -4.75
N PRO A 743 10.98 5.48 -4.78
CA PRO A 743 10.44 4.79 -3.63
C PRO A 743 11.51 4.53 -2.57
N ALA A 744 11.07 4.38 -1.31
CA ALA A 744 11.90 3.91 -0.19
C ALA A 744 13.19 4.72 0.08
N LEU A 745 13.20 6.02 -0.24
CA LEU A 745 14.35 6.90 -0.03
C LEU A 745 14.82 6.93 1.44
N SER A 746 16.15 6.95 1.63
CA SER A 746 16.74 7.23 2.93
C SER A 746 16.75 8.74 3.24
N PRO A 747 16.77 9.14 4.53
CA PRO A 747 16.94 10.55 4.90
C PRO A 747 18.25 11.17 4.37
N THR A 748 19.29 10.37 4.18
CA THR A 748 20.58 10.79 3.63
C THR A 748 20.47 11.11 2.14
N ASP A 749 19.84 10.24 1.37
CA ASP A 749 19.58 10.45 -0.07
C ASP A 749 18.73 11.70 -0.29
N LEU A 750 17.64 11.83 0.48
CA LEU A 750 16.74 12.99 0.42
C LEU A 750 17.53 14.28 0.67
N ARG A 751 18.36 14.32 1.73
CA ARG A 751 19.24 15.46 2.04
C ARG A 751 20.22 15.77 0.92
N ALA A 752 20.83 14.77 0.29
CA ALA A 752 21.74 14.96 -0.85
C ALA A 752 21.02 15.57 -2.06
N ARG A 753 19.83 15.06 -2.41
CA ARG A 753 19.01 15.55 -3.52
C ARG A 753 18.50 16.98 -3.29
N VAL A 754 17.99 17.29 -2.09
CA VAL A 754 17.56 18.66 -1.76
C VAL A 754 18.75 19.64 -1.78
N ARG A 755 19.92 19.27 -1.24
CA ARG A 755 21.13 20.11 -1.33
C ARG A 755 21.55 20.40 -2.77
N ARG A 756 21.43 19.42 -3.67
CA ARG A 756 21.69 19.61 -5.10
C ARG A 756 20.69 20.61 -5.69
N LEU A 757 19.39 20.38 -5.48
CA LEU A 757 18.33 21.28 -5.94
C LEU A 757 18.51 22.72 -5.42
N GLN A 758 18.88 22.91 -4.15
CA GLN A 758 19.13 24.25 -3.60
C GLN A 758 20.32 24.96 -4.27
N ARG A 759 21.37 24.23 -4.69
CA ARG A 759 22.49 24.79 -5.47
C ARG A 759 22.07 25.17 -6.88
N ASP A 760 21.23 24.36 -7.52
CA ASP A 760 20.74 24.63 -8.87
C ASP A 760 19.74 25.80 -8.87
N LEU A 761 18.81 25.88 -7.92
CA LEU A 761 17.94 27.05 -7.69
C LEU A 761 18.73 28.34 -7.46
N LYS A 762 19.81 28.30 -6.64
CA LYS A 762 20.68 29.47 -6.41
C LYS A 762 21.42 29.95 -7.66
N ARG A 763 21.61 29.10 -8.68
CA ARG A 763 22.16 29.51 -9.99
C ARG A 763 21.12 30.21 -10.87
N GLU A 764 19.83 29.93 -10.64
CA GLU A 764 18.69 30.58 -11.30
C GLU A 764 18.17 31.80 -10.52
N GLU A 765 18.93 32.30 -9.54
CA GLU A 765 18.53 33.40 -8.62
C GLU A 765 17.23 33.10 -7.82
N LYS A 766 16.90 31.82 -7.61
CA LYS A 766 15.73 31.35 -6.86
C LYS A 766 16.13 30.76 -5.50
N GLU A 767 15.18 30.79 -4.56
CA GLU A 767 15.30 30.13 -3.26
C GLU A 767 14.39 28.90 -3.17
N LEU A 768 14.82 27.87 -2.43
CA LEU A 768 13.95 26.78 -2.01
C LEU A 768 13.04 27.27 -0.87
N GLY A 769 11.72 27.21 -1.07
CA GLY A 769 10.70 27.65 -0.12
C GLY A 769 10.14 26.53 0.76
N MET A 770 9.96 25.31 0.24
CA MET A 770 9.36 24.20 1.00
C MET A 770 9.83 22.82 0.51
N ILE A 771 9.80 21.84 1.41
CA ILE A 771 10.01 20.41 1.12
C ILE A 771 8.77 19.64 1.59
N VAL A 772 8.22 18.76 0.74
CA VAL A 772 7.06 17.90 1.03
C VAL A 772 7.45 16.43 0.89
N ILE A 773 6.96 15.57 1.79
CA ILE A 773 7.29 14.13 1.82
C ILE A 773 6.01 13.29 2.00
N ASP A 774 5.70 12.44 1.03
CA ASP A 774 4.51 11.57 0.98
C ASP A 774 4.88 10.07 0.89
N TYR A 775 4.83 9.28 1.95
CA TYR A 775 4.63 9.62 3.36
C TYR A 775 5.77 9.02 4.22
N LEU A 776 5.99 9.59 5.40
CA LEU A 776 7.16 9.33 6.26
C LEU A 776 7.37 7.83 6.54
N GLN A 777 6.30 7.06 6.75
CA GLN A 777 6.39 5.62 7.01
C GLN A 777 6.78 4.76 5.80
N LEU A 778 7.04 5.31 4.61
CA LEU A 778 7.66 4.60 3.48
C LEU A 778 9.19 4.77 3.40
N MET A 779 9.77 5.71 4.15
CA MET A 779 11.21 5.88 4.22
C MET A 779 11.89 4.68 4.92
N GLN A 780 13.14 4.42 4.53
CA GLN A 780 14.00 3.40 5.13
C GLN A 780 15.25 4.06 5.73
N ALA A 781 15.64 3.67 6.94
CA ALA A 781 16.95 4.03 7.50
C ALA A 781 17.89 2.81 7.50
N PRO A 782 19.22 3.00 7.28
CA PRO A 782 20.17 1.88 7.33
C PRO A 782 20.36 1.38 8.77
N SER A 783 19.53 0.43 9.21
CA SER A 783 19.68 -0.27 10.48
C SER A 783 19.14 -1.71 10.38
N GLU A 784 20.03 -2.70 10.38
CA GLU A 784 19.62 -4.11 10.40
C GLU A 784 19.06 -4.48 11.80
N GLY A 785 17.75 -4.79 11.87
CA GLY A 785 17.14 -5.44 13.02
C GLY A 785 16.59 -4.54 14.13
N GLU A 786 16.55 -3.21 13.96
CA GLU A 786 15.89 -2.33 14.93
C GLU A 786 14.35 -2.36 14.83
N ASN A 787 13.70 -1.99 15.94
CA ASN A 787 12.24 -1.82 16.00
C ASN A 787 11.81 -0.59 15.17
N ARG A 788 10.74 -0.68 14.38
CA ARG A 788 10.29 0.38 13.44
C ARG A 788 10.12 1.76 14.11
N ALA A 789 9.72 1.80 15.38
CA ALA A 789 9.63 3.04 16.14
C ALA A 789 10.98 3.75 16.31
N THR A 790 12.08 3.01 16.48
CA THR A 790 13.45 3.55 16.56
C THR A 790 13.88 4.12 15.21
N GLU A 791 13.57 3.40 14.12
CA GLU A 791 13.85 3.80 12.74
C GLU A 791 13.13 5.12 12.38
N ILE A 792 11.82 5.20 12.66
CA ILE A 792 11.02 6.42 12.50
C ILE A 792 11.55 7.56 13.37
N SER A 793 12.06 7.26 14.58
CA SER A 793 12.70 8.26 15.43
C SER A 793 13.99 8.81 14.83
N ALA A 794 14.77 7.98 14.12
CA ALA A 794 15.96 8.44 13.39
C ALA A 794 15.58 9.29 12.16
N ILE A 795 14.56 8.88 11.41
CA ILE A 795 14.02 9.63 10.27
C ILE A 795 13.53 11.02 10.71
N SER A 796 12.68 11.08 11.73
CA SER A 796 12.13 12.31 12.32
C SER A 796 13.22 13.32 12.72
N ARG A 797 14.22 12.89 13.49
CA ARG A 797 15.38 13.73 13.86
C ARG A 797 16.17 14.22 12.65
N SER A 798 16.37 13.37 11.64
CA SER A 798 17.09 13.72 10.41
C SER A 798 16.33 14.79 9.60
N LEU A 799 15.01 14.67 9.49
CA LEU A 799 14.16 15.67 8.82
C LEU A 799 14.14 17.01 9.57
N LYS A 800 14.10 17.02 10.91
CA LYS A 800 14.23 18.27 11.69
C LYS A 800 15.62 18.90 11.57
N ALA A 801 16.68 18.09 11.48
CA ALA A 801 18.03 18.58 11.21
C ALA A 801 18.15 19.18 9.79
N LEU A 802 17.53 18.55 8.79
CA LEU A 802 17.46 19.06 7.42
C LEU A 802 16.75 20.42 7.34
N ALA A 803 15.59 20.54 7.99
CA ALA A 803 14.84 21.81 8.07
C ALA A 803 15.72 22.93 8.65
N LYS A 804 16.39 22.66 9.77
CA LYS A 804 17.31 23.59 10.44
C LYS A 804 18.52 23.97 9.61
N GLU A 805 19.13 23.01 8.90
CA GLU A 805 20.29 23.26 8.06
C GLU A 805 19.96 24.16 6.87
N LEU A 806 18.87 23.85 6.17
CA LEU A 806 18.50 24.55 4.94
C LEU A 806 17.71 25.84 5.18
N HIS A 807 17.21 26.03 6.42
CA HIS A 807 16.31 27.10 6.83
C HIS A 807 14.99 27.11 6.03
N VAL A 808 14.43 25.92 5.81
CA VAL A 808 13.24 25.66 4.96
C VAL A 808 12.23 24.81 5.74
N PRO A 809 10.91 25.11 5.70
CA PRO A 809 9.88 24.24 6.27
C PRO A 809 9.83 22.88 5.57
N VAL A 810 9.82 21.81 6.36
CA VAL A 810 9.65 20.42 5.89
C VAL A 810 8.27 19.93 6.32
N VAL A 811 7.41 19.65 5.34
CA VAL A 811 6.07 19.07 5.55
C VAL A 811 6.14 17.57 5.28
N ALA A 812 5.99 16.74 6.31
CA ALA A 812 5.94 15.29 6.15
C ALA A 812 4.55 14.74 6.45
N LEU A 813 4.02 13.93 5.53
CA LEU A 813 2.77 13.19 5.72
C LEU A 813 2.99 12.00 6.64
N SER A 814 2.03 11.75 7.53
CA SER A 814 2.09 10.64 8.51
C SER A 814 0.73 9.99 8.71
N GLN A 815 0.69 8.66 8.79
CA GLN A 815 -0.54 7.92 9.03
C GLN A 815 -0.88 7.78 10.52
N LEU A 816 -2.18 7.81 10.85
CA LEU A 816 -2.69 7.65 12.21
C LEU A 816 -3.02 6.18 12.56
N ASN A 817 -2.79 5.83 13.83
CA ASN A 817 -3.21 4.60 14.50
C ASN A 817 -4.73 4.38 14.41
N ARG A 818 -5.12 3.11 14.40
CA ARG A 818 -6.54 2.70 14.32
C ARG A 818 -7.29 2.75 15.66
N SER A 819 -6.58 2.97 16.77
CA SER A 819 -7.16 3.19 18.10
C SER A 819 -8.16 4.35 18.14
N LEU A 820 -7.93 5.36 17.30
CA LEU A 820 -8.82 6.50 17.07
C LEU A 820 -10.27 6.06 16.75
N GLU A 821 -10.43 5.04 15.91
CA GLU A 821 -11.74 4.57 15.42
C GLU A 821 -12.57 3.86 16.50
N GLN A 822 -11.95 3.51 17.64
CA GLN A 822 -12.66 2.92 18.79
C GLN A 822 -13.12 3.99 19.80
N ARG A 823 -12.62 5.23 19.71
CA ARG A 823 -13.02 6.32 20.62
C ARG A 823 -14.40 6.86 20.24
N PRO A 824 -15.22 7.36 21.20
CA PRO A 824 -16.50 8.01 20.88
C PRO A 824 -16.30 9.29 20.05
N ASN A 825 -15.28 10.09 20.38
CA ASN A 825 -14.84 11.22 19.57
C ASN A 825 -13.72 10.76 18.62
N LYS A 826 -13.98 10.83 17.32
CA LYS A 826 -13.06 10.42 16.24
C LYS A 826 -12.01 11.48 15.89
N ARG A 827 -12.06 12.68 16.49
CA ARG A 827 -11.07 13.73 16.23
C ARG A 827 -9.67 13.25 16.68
N PRO A 828 -8.66 13.23 15.79
CA PRO A 828 -7.32 12.76 16.12
C PRO A 828 -6.68 13.53 17.28
N VAL A 829 -5.88 12.82 18.08
CA VAL A 829 -5.03 13.41 19.13
C VAL A 829 -3.60 12.88 19.02
N MET A 830 -2.66 13.49 19.75
CA MET A 830 -1.22 13.19 19.65
C MET A 830 -0.89 11.69 19.82
N SER A 831 -1.58 10.97 20.71
CA SER A 831 -1.42 9.53 20.91
C SER A 831 -1.83 8.66 19.71
N ASP A 832 -2.58 9.20 18.76
CA ASP A 832 -2.96 8.50 17.54
C ASP A 832 -1.89 8.58 16.44
N LEU A 833 -0.81 9.36 16.60
CA LEU A 833 0.31 9.26 15.67
C LEU A 833 0.92 7.85 15.73
N ARG A 834 1.19 7.26 14.56
CA ARG A 834 1.79 5.92 14.51
C ARG A 834 3.24 5.97 14.95
N GLU A 835 3.61 5.08 15.88
CA GLU A 835 4.99 4.93 16.37
C GLU A 835 5.57 6.28 16.89
N SER A 836 4.72 7.04 17.60
CA SER A 836 4.76 8.51 17.74
C SER A 836 5.84 9.15 18.60
N GLY A 837 6.48 8.43 19.52
CA GLY A 837 7.17 9.03 20.66
C GLY A 837 8.23 10.10 20.33
N ALA A 838 8.96 9.93 19.22
CA ALA A 838 9.92 10.92 18.73
C ALA A 838 9.32 11.95 17.76
N ILE A 839 8.38 11.55 16.88
CA ILE A 839 7.68 12.47 15.96
C ILE A 839 7.02 13.60 16.76
N GLU A 840 6.36 13.26 17.87
CA GLU A 840 5.73 14.22 18.77
C GLU A 840 6.75 15.22 19.37
N GLN A 841 7.98 14.79 19.64
CA GLN A 841 9.00 15.65 20.24
C GLN A 841 9.68 16.56 19.21
N ASP A 842 10.11 15.98 18.09
CA ASP A 842 10.89 16.64 17.04
C ASP A 842 10.10 17.69 16.26
N ALA A 843 8.84 17.40 15.94
CA ALA A 843 7.97 18.29 15.17
C ALA A 843 7.71 19.60 15.91
N ASP A 844 7.58 20.69 15.17
CA ASP A 844 7.22 22.01 15.71
C ASP A 844 5.72 22.28 15.57
N VAL A 845 5.16 21.83 14.45
CA VAL A 845 3.73 21.87 14.15
C VAL A 845 3.23 20.46 13.87
N ILE A 846 2.10 20.08 14.47
CA ILE A 846 1.36 18.87 14.13
C ILE A 846 -0.08 19.25 13.82
N ALA A 847 -0.48 19.00 12.58
CA ALA A 847 -1.82 19.23 12.06
C ALA A 847 -2.49 17.90 11.71
N PHE A 848 -3.68 17.66 12.25
CA PHE A 848 -4.50 16.51 11.93
C PHE A 848 -5.63 16.87 10.99
N ILE A 849 -5.91 16.01 10.01
CA ILE A 849 -7.04 16.16 9.09
C ILE A 849 -8.20 15.31 9.60
N TYR A 850 -9.33 15.96 9.89
CA TYR A 850 -10.58 15.32 10.25
C TYR A 850 -11.69 15.77 9.28
N ARG A 851 -12.57 14.86 8.86
CA ARG A 851 -13.75 15.16 8.04
C ARG A 851 -14.92 14.46 8.70
N ASP A 852 -15.87 15.23 9.21
CA ASP A 852 -16.97 14.70 10.02
C ASP A 852 -17.91 13.83 9.17
N GLU A 853 -18.18 14.26 7.94
CA GLU A 853 -18.95 13.54 6.90
C GLU A 853 -18.46 12.11 6.58
N VAL A 854 -17.22 11.77 6.93
CA VAL A 854 -16.63 10.43 6.69
C VAL A 854 -17.03 9.45 7.80
N TYR A 855 -17.37 9.97 8.98
CA TYR A 855 -17.78 9.20 10.15
C TYR A 855 -19.28 9.34 10.45
N ASN A 856 -19.89 10.46 10.04
CA ASN A 856 -21.28 10.83 10.31
C ASN A 856 -21.99 11.22 9.00
N GLU A 857 -22.91 10.41 8.49
CA GLU A 857 -23.55 10.70 7.20
C GLU A 857 -24.55 11.86 7.22
N ASP A 858 -25.20 12.12 8.36
CA ASP A 858 -26.08 13.27 8.56
C ASP A 858 -25.31 14.51 9.04
N SER A 859 -23.98 14.54 8.89
CA SER A 859 -23.17 15.67 9.32
C SER A 859 -23.65 16.97 8.62
N PRO A 860 -23.91 18.05 9.37
CA PRO A 860 -24.21 19.35 8.77
C PRO A 860 -22.98 19.97 8.08
N ASP A 861 -21.78 19.49 8.41
CA ASP A 861 -20.48 19.94 7.91
C ASP A 861 -20.02 19.16 6.66
N LYS A 862 -20.93 18.85 5.72
CA LYS A 862 -20.57 18.17 4.45
C LYS A 862 -19.72 19.06 3.56
N GLY A 863 -18.72 18.46 2.91
CA GLY A 863 -17.68 19.17 2.16
C GLY A 863 -16.74 19.99 3.04
N VAL A 864 -16.77 19.84 4.38
CA VAL A 864 -15.88 20.56 5.30
C VAL A 864 -14.84 19.63 5.91
N ALA A 865 -13.58 20.06 5.90
CA ALA A 865 -12.47 19.41 6.56
C ALA A 865 -11.98 20.28 7.73
N GLU A 866 -11.92 19.68 8.91
CA GLU A 866 -11.28 20.25 10.09
C GLU A 866 -9.77 19.96 10.05
N ILE A 867 -8.96 21.01 10.03
CA ILE A 867 -7.51 20.96 10.23
C ILE A 867 -7.23 21.30 11.69
N ILE A 868 -6.99 20.27 12.50
CA ILE A 868 -6.77 20.36 13.95
C ILE A 868 -5.27 20.52 14.21
N ILE A 869 -4.84 21.74 14.50
CA ILE A 869 -3.48 22.07 14.93
C ILE A 869 -3.34 21.62 16.40
N ALA A 870 -2.89 20.38 16.59
CA ALA A 870 -2.75 19.75 17.90
C ALA A 870 -1.44 20.13 18.62
N LYS A 871 -0.41 20.51 17.86
CA LYS A 871 0.83 21.09 18.37
C LYS A 871 1.26 22.26 17.50
N GLN A 872 1.71 23.33 18.15
CA GLN A 872 2.38 24.47 17.55
C GLN A 872 3.33 25.02 18.63
N ARG A 873 4.62 25.21 18.32
CA ARG A 873 5.62 25.75 19.27
C ARG A 873 5.55 27.28 19.39
N ASN A 874 5.19 27.96 18.30
CA ASN A 874 5.39 29.41 18.14
C ASN A 874 4.07 30.21 18.03
N GLY A 875 2.94 29.61 18.42
CA GLY A 875 1.60 30.16 18.19
C GLY A 875 0.48 29.31 18.80
N PRO A 876 -0.79 29.70 18.62
CA PRO A 876 -1.93 29.00 19.22
C PRO A 876 -2.23 27.64 18.58
N ILE A 877 -2.62 26.68 19.40
CA ILE A 877 -3.31 25.46 18.95
C ILE A 877 -4.79 25.75 18.66
N GLY A 878 -5.45 24.89 17.88
CA GLY A 878 -6.87 25.04 17.58
C GLY A 878 -7.31 24.28 16.34
N THR A 879 -8.57 24.45 15.96
CA THR A 879 -9.11 23.86 14.72
C THR A 879 -9.39 24.96 13.70
N VAL A 880 -9.13 24.67 12.43
CA VAL A 880 -9.47 25.47 11.25
C VAL A 880 -10.45 24.65 10.41
N LYS A 881 -11.45 25.29 9.79
CA LYS A 881 -12.34 24.63 8.83
C LYS A 881 -11.98 25.06 7.41
N LEU A 882 -11.79 24.10 6.51
CA LEU A 882 -11.57 24.33 5.08
C LEU A 882 -12.66 23.62 4.28
N ALA A 883 -13.01 24.15 3.11
CA ALA A 883 -13.84 23.43 2.14
C ALA A 883 -12.99 22.38 1.42
N PHE A 884 -13.54 21.17 1.20
CA PHE A 884 -12.91 20.10 0.44
C PHE A 884 -13.77 19.74 -0.78
N LEU A 885 -13.26 20.09 -1.96
CA LEU A 885 -13.87 19.84 -3.27
C LEU A 885 -13.27 18.56 -3.87
N GLY A 886 -13.85 17.41 -3.51
CA GLY A 886 -13.37 16.07 -3.89
C GLY A 886 -13.12 15.89 -5.39
N GLN A 887 -14.09 16.28 -6.21
CA GLN A 887 -14.07 16.30 -7.68
C GLN A 887 -12.86 17.01 -8.33
N PHE A 888 -12.23 17.97 -7.64
CA PHE A 888 -11.04 18.70 -8.10
C PHE A 888 -9.77 18.32 -7.33
N THR A 889 -9.87 17.37 -6.40
CA THR A 889 -8.85 17.04 -5.39
C THR A 889 -8.34 18.27 -4.63
N LYS A 890 -9.23 19.23 -4.34
CA LYS A 890 -8.86 20.57 -3.90
C LYS A 890 -9.39 20.94 -2.51
N PHE A 891 -8.54 21.53 -1.70
CA PHE A 891 -8.95 22.28 -0.51
C PHE A 891 -9.05 23.79 -0.82
N GLU A 892 -10.05 24.46 -0.27
CA GLU A 892 -10.31 25.90 -0.42
C GLU A 892 -10.64 26.52 0.96
N ASN A 893 -10.54 27.85 1.06
CA ASN A 893 -10.96 28.57 2.27
C ASN A 893 -12.49 28.51 2.42
N LEU A 894 -12.97 28.29 3.65
CA LEU A 894 -14.40 28.34 3.93
C LEU A 894 -14.82 29.81 4.09
N ALA A 895 -15.93 30.23 3.46
CA ALA A 895 -16.44 31.59 3.65
C ALA A 895 -17.08 31.72 5.04
N GLU A 896 -16.78 32.79 5.78
CA GLU A 896 -17.42 33.07 7.06
C GLU A 896 -18.93 33.33 6.89
N ASP A 897 -19.72 32.64 7.69
CA ASP A 897 -21.16 32.90 7.81
C ASP A 897 -21.33 34.18 8.66
N LEU A 898 -21.44 35.32 7.98
CA LEU A 898 -21.46 36.71 8.49
C LEU A 898 -22.58 37.06 9.50
N TYR A 899 -23.27 36.07 10.06
CA TYR A 899 -24.38 36.18 11.01
C TYR A 899 -24.12 35.49 12.36
N GLY A 900 -22.98 34.81 12.55
CA GLY A 900 -22.73 34.01 13.76
C GLY A 900 -22.47 34.79 15.05
N ASP A 901 -21.86 35.98 14.98
CA ASP A 901 -21.20 36.61 16.14
C ASP A 901 -21.90 37.87 16.69
N LEU A 902 -23.18 38.08 16.35
CA LEU A 902 -24.05 39.02 17.07
C LEU A 902 -24.60 38.35 18.34
N GLY A 903 -23.73 38.25 19.34
CA GLY A 903 -24.10 37.78 20.68
C GLY A 903 -25.21 38.63 21.29
N TYR A 904 -26.30 37.97 21.70
CA TYR A 904 -27.28 38.58 22.60
C TYR A 904 -26.63 38.79 23.98
N GLN A 905 -26.57 40.06 24.40
CA GLN A 905 -26.48 40.45 25.82
C GLN A 905 -27.84 40.27 26.51
#